data_AF-A0A7W4IR49-F1
#
_entry.id   AF-A0A7W4IR49-F1
#
_cell.length_a   1.000
_cell.length_b   1.000
_cell.length_c   1.000
_cell.angle_alpha   90.00
_cell.angle_beta   90.00
_cell.angle_gamma   90.00
#
_symmetry.space_group_name_H-M   'P 1'
#
loop_
_entity.id
_entity.type
_entity.pdbx_description
1 polymer ?
#
loop_
_entity_poly.entity_id
_entity_poly.type
_entity_poly.pdbx_seq_one_letter_code
_entity_poly.pdbx_strand_id
1 'polypeptide(L)'
;MAVRFPRRAGCVAGGCLLALLLMPVVAPASGAAEGVRLDQIQVIGSHNSYHAGLAPQIAALLARRDPKAAQGLDYAHADLPAQFDRGIRQIELDVYADSVGGRFAHPQSARWLAEAGLPPAETGDGAVMRRPGFKVMHIPDIDQRATCQPLLACLGQIRAWSRAHPGHLPLFVLLEIEQGSRPPLTEPEHFTARSFDALDGEIRSVFAPGELLTPDRVRGEAASLRNAVAARGWPGVDAARGKVIFLLDQRSNRDLYLKDHPGLRGRVAFTNAPPDAEDAAFTELNDGPPEAIAALVRRHMLVRTRADADTREGRSGDPARRDAALASGAQLVSTDYPDFEPARWTGYRVGFGTGLAARCNPVTAPASCRDAAIAPRAADALRLRRLVLVVRHGLRSPLADQVPSRALVDHAWPVWTGIPGDLTPEGAAQMRLLGAWERVLLAGNDVPGFAAGGCPAPDALRLRANSSRRTVASAEAFAMGLAPGCPVAVRHEPIGVPDGMFAPVEAAAGQVDVRALLPRLRAEAAAAGLLAGPPREGLAVLRRLMGCPGRGALCVDDGAPAVLDVDASGRHLTLSGSLLPASSAAEAIMLGSLSGRSAASAAWGAVRDEDFAGLSGLHAAMLHVMTGLPALAPVLSQKLRPAIVAGLTRADGPAVAVWLGHDSTIVPLLAQLGLHVHAPGYAMDDVPVGSALGFALLTDARGGHPVVQVMFQSQTPGRQRAGDERDPPDMAYLAVPGCGGGAVCPLATFTRLLGVSSP
;
A
#
# COMPACT_ATOMS: atom_id res chain seq x y z
N MET A 1 -54.30 25.91 73.84
CA MET A 1 -54.14 25.10 72.62
C MET A 1 -53.55 25.99 71.56
N ALA A 2 -52.49 25.54 70.88
CA ALA A 2 -51.46 26.38 70.25
C ALA A 2 -50.49 26.96 71.28
N VAL A 3 -49.27 26.44 71.30
CA VAL A 3 -48.15 27.14 71.95
C VAL A 3 -46.96 27.07 71.01
N ARG A 4 -46.83 28.15 70.24
CA ARG A 4 -45.55 28.68 69.75
C ARG A 4 -44.68 29.00 70.95
N PHE A 5 -43.36 28.87 70.82
CA PHE A 5 -42.32 29.73 71.42
C PHE A 5 -40.96 29.32 70.80
N PRO A 6 -39.88 30.12 70.91
CA PRO A 6 -39.69 31.37 70.19
C PRO A 6 -38.28 31.49 69.56
N ARG A 7 -38.07 32.61 68.87
CA ARG A 7 -36.77 33.11 68.42
C ARG A 7 -35.90 33.58 69.59
N ARG A 8 -34.58 33.41 69.46
CA ARG A 8 -33.58 34.44 69.83
C ARG A 8 -32.44 34.47 68.81
N ALA A 9 -32.03 35.69 68.49
CA ALA A 9 -30.97 36.04 67.56
C ALA A 9 -29.59 35.87 68.21
N GLY A 10 -28.58 35.60 67.37
CA GLY A 10 -27.17 35.60 67.73
C GLY A 10 -26.31 35.86 66.50
N CYS A 11 -25.49 36.90 66.58
CA CYS A 11 -24.67 37.49 65.53
C CYS A 11 -23.30 36.79 65.35
N VAL A 12 -22.85 36.77 64.08
CA VAL A 12 -21.48 36.97 63.56
C VAL A 12 -20.33 36.08 64.07
N ALA A 13 -19.76 35.24 63.18
CA ALA A 13 -18.42 35.42 62.60
C ALA A 13 -17.92 34.15 61.84
N GLY A 14 -17.52 34.34 60.57
CA GLY A 14 -16.40 33.65 59.91
C GLY A 14 -16.53 32.15 59.59
N GLY A 15 -16.94 31.82 58.36
CA GLY A 15 -16.77 30.49 57.77
C GLY A 15 -16.46 30.57 56.27
N CYS A 16 -15.24 30.18 55.90
CA CYS A 16 -14.78 30.04 54.51
C CYS A 16 -15.71 29.15 53.68
N LEU A 17 -16.13 29.63 52.50
CA LEU A 17 -16.75 28.80 51.48
C LEU A 17 -15.67 27.93 50.81
N LEU A 18 -15.73 26.62 51.01
CA LEU A 18 -15.11 25.64 50.13
C LEU A 18 -16.10 25.32 49.01
N ALA A 19 -15.80 25.77 47.79
CA ALA A 19 -16.59 25.43 46.60
C ALA A 19 -16.31 23.97 46.20
N LEU A 20 -17.32 23.11 46.29
CA LEU A 20 -17.29 21.77 45.69
C LEU A 20 -17.40 21.89 44.16
N LEU A 21 -16.25 21.73 43.49
CA LEU A 21 -16.18 21.46 42.05
C LEU A 21 -16.63 20.01 41.80
N LEU A 22 -17.83 19.84 41.25
CA LEU A 22 -18.26 18.61 40.60
C LEU A 22 -17.43 18.43 39.32
N MET A 23 -16.38 17.60 39.40
CA MET A 23 -15.66 17.10 38.24
C MET A 23 -16.54 16.09 37.49
N PRO A 24 -16.68 16.19 36.16
CA PRO A 24 -17.32 15.14 35.39
C PRO A 24 -16.40 13.92 35.40
N VAL A 25 -16.92 12.78 35.85
CA VAL A 25 -16.25 11.49 35.69
C VAL A 25 -16.23 11.17 34.20
N VAL A 26 -15.13 11.49 33.54
CA VAL A 26 -14.81 10.96 32.22
C VAL A 26 -14.47 9.48 32.43
N ALA A 27 -15.42 8.61 32.13
CA ALA A 27 -15.14 7.19 32.03
C ALA A 27 -14.09 7.00 30.91
N PRO A 28 -12.95 6.33 31.16
CA PRO A 28 -12.01 6.04 30.10
C PRO A 28 -12.71 5.09 29.13
N ALA A 29 -12.64 5.39 27.83
CA ALA A 29 -12.91 4.40 26.79
C ALA A 29 -11.75 3.38 26.77
N SER A 30 -11.61 2.58 27.83
CA SER A 30 -10.74 1.40 27.85
C SER A 30 -11.54 0.21 27.35
N GLY A 31 -11.53 -0.01 26.03
CA GLY A 31 -12.13 -1.18 25.44
C GLY A 31 -11.22 -1.78 24.38
N ALA A 32 -10.84 -3.05 24.58
CA ALA A 32 -10.43 -4.02 23.55
C ALA A 32 -8.94 -4.30 23.24
N ALA A 33 -8.00 -4.05 24.15
CA ALA A 33 -6.67 -4.71 24.11
C ALA A 33 -6.48 -5.82 25.17
N GLU A 34 -7.30 -5.81 26.22
CA GLU A 34 -7.17 -6.73 27.35
C GLU A 34 -7.35 -8.18 26.87
N GLY A 35 -6.28 -8.98 26.99
CA GLY A 35 -6.27 -10.40 26.60
C GLY A 35 -5.76 -10.73 25.20
N VAL A 36 -5.33 -9.76 24.38
CA VAL A 36 -4.69 -10.05 23.07
C VAL A 36 -3.23 -10.49 23.28
N ARG A 37 -2.85 -11.63 22.69
CA ARG A 37 -1.47 -12.18 22.75
C ARG A 37 -0.62 -11.78 21.53
N LEU A 38 0.70 -11.91 21.65
CA LEU A 38 1.62 -11.63 20.53
C LEU A 38 1.36 -12.51 19.30
N ASP A 39 0.95 -13.76 19.48
CA ASP A 39 0.59 -14.66 18.36
C ASP A 39 -0.74 -14.28 17.68
N GLN A 40 -1.45 -13.28 18.21
CA GLN A 40 -2.74 -12.79 17.75
C GLN A 40 -2.68 -11.38 17.16
N ILE A 41 -1.49 -10.84 16.94
CA ILE A 41 -1.28 -9.61 16.18
C ILE A 41 -0.48 -9.91 14.92
N GLN A 42 -0.55 -9.02 13.94
CA GLN A 42 0.30 -9.04 12.75
C GLN A 42 1.04 -7.70 12.66
N VAL A 43 2.32 -7.77 12.31
CA VAL A 43 3.20 -6.61 12.11
C VAL A 43 3.90 -6.69 10.76
N ILE A 44 4.29 -5.53 10.24
CA ILE A 44 5.15 -5.42 9.06
C ILE A 44 6.61 -5.32 9.51
N GLY A 45 7.48 -6.00 8.78
CA GLY A 45 8.92 -5.87 8.92
C GLY A 45 9.62 -5.56 7.61
N SER A 46 10.81 -5.00 7.70
CA SER A 46 11.70 -4.82 6.54
C SER A 46 12.66 -6.02 6.42
N HIS A 47 12.87 -6.48 5.19
CA HIS A 47 13.90 -7.47 4.84
C HIS A 47 15.24 -6.73 4.65
N ASN A 48 16.36 -7.32 5.06
CA ASN A 48 17.67 -6.66 5.03
C ASN A 48 17.64 -5.22 5.57
N SER A 49 17.10 -4.99 6.76
CA SER A 49 16.70 -3.65 7.26
C SER A 49 17.84 -2.63 7.33
N TYR A 50 19.09 -3.08 7.28
CA TYR A 50 20.28 -2.25 7.29
C TYR A 50 20.75 -1.85 5.88
N HIS A 51 20.17 -2.39 4.81
CA HIS A 51 20.65 -2.24 3.43
C HIS A 51 20.62 -0.77 2.98
N ALA A 52 21.79 -0.18 2.77
CA ALA A 52 21.95 1.23 2.40
C ALA A 52 21.93 1.47 0.87
N GLY A 53 21.65 0.42 0.09
CA GLY A 53 21.71 0.44 -1.36
C GLY A 53 23.12 0.26 -1.94
N LEU A 54 23.18 -0.28 -3.14
CA LEU A 54 24.43 -0.46 -3.87
C LEU A 54 25.14 0.88 -4.13
N ALA A 55 26.47 0.88 -4.04
CA ALA A 55 27.26 1.99 -4.56
C ALA A 55 27.04 2.10 -6.08
N PRO A 56 26.86 3.32 -6.65
CA PRO A 56 26.54 3.48 -8.09
C PRO A 56 27.54 2.79 -9.03
N GLN A 57 28.82 2.75 -8.67
CA GLN A 57 29.88 2.10 -9.44
C GLN A 57 29.72 0.57 -9.43
N ILE A 58 29.33 0.00 -8.28
CA ILE A 58 29.04 -1.44 -8.17
C ILE A 58 27.76 -1.78 -8.93
N ALA A 59 26.72 -0.97 -8.80
CA ALA A 59 25.49 -1.15 -9.58
C ALA A 59 25.77 -1.12 -11.09
N ALA A 60 26.61 -0.18 -11.56
CA ALA A 60 27.03 -0.12 -12.96
C ALA A 60 27.88 -1.32 -13.40
N LEU A 61 28.72 -1.85 -12.50
CA LEU A 61 29.49 -3.08 -12.75
C LEU A 61 28.57 -4.30 -12.88
N LEU A 62 27.64 -4.47 -11.94
CA LEU A 62 26.66 -5.55 -11.95
C LEU A 62 25.74 -5.44 -13.17
N ALA A 63 25.26 -4.25 -13.52
CA ALA A 63 24.43 -4.08 -14.72
C ALA A 63 25.10 -4.56 -16.01
N ARG A 64 26.43 -4.62 -16.06
CA ARG A 64 27.20 -5.17 -17.20
C ARG A 64 27.45 -6.68 -17.07
N ARG A 65 27.73 -7.18 -15.86
CA ARG A 65 28.17 -8.57 -15.61
C ARG A 65 27.01 -9.51 -15.26
N ASP A 66 26.09 -9.03 -14.44
CA ASP A 66 24.90 -9.74 -13.97
C ASP A 66 23.73 -8.75 -13.81
N PRO A 67 23.02 -8.42 -14.90
CA PRO A 67 21.88 -7.51 -14.88
C PRO A 67 20.77 -7.97 -13.94
N LYS A 68 20.63 -9.29 -13.72
CA LYS A 68 19.60 -9.84 -12.84
C LYS A 68 19.93 -9.54 -11.37
N ALA A 69 21.18 -9.75 -10.96
CA ALA A 69 21.63 -9.35 -9.63
C ALA A 69 21.53 -7.83 -9.43
N ALA A 70 21.93 -7.04 -10.44
CA ALA A 70 21.79 -5.58 -10.38
C ALA A 70 20.34 -5.15 -10.13
N GLN A 71 19.37 -5.81 -10.77
CA GLN A 71 17.95 -5.53 -10.55
C GLN A 71 17.46 -5.96 -9.17
N GLY A 72 17.84 -7.15 -8.71
CA GLY A 72 17.40 -7.73 -7.44
C GLY A 72 17.95 -7.02 -6.19
N LEU A 73 19.06 -6.28 -6.33
CA LEU A 73 19.71 -5.51 -5.27
C LEU A 73 19.37 -4.02 -5.29
N ASP A 74 18.43 -3.61 -6.14
CA ASP A 74 18.11 -2.21 -6.43
C ASP A 74 17.06 -1.65 -5.45
N TYR A 75 17.34 -1.72 -4.16
CA TYR A 75 16.51 -1.16 -3.10
C TYR A 75 17.40 -0.58 -1.99
N ALA A 76 16.82 0.10 -1.02
CA ALA A 76 17.53 0.62 0.14
C ALA A 76 16.50 0.97 1.22
N HIS A 77 16.95 0.98 2.47
CA HIS A 77 16.14 1.35 3.62
C HIS A 77 16.71 2.57 4.34
N ALA A 78 15.83 3.33 4.98
CA ALA A 78 16.18 4.30 6.00
C ALA A 78 16.92 3.63 7.17
N ASP A 79 17.52 4.41 8.06
CA ASP A 79 18.12 3.85 9.29
C ASP A 79 17.08 3.20 10.21
N LEU A 80 17.53 2.34 11.13
CA LEU A 80 16.63 1.56 11.98
C LEU A 80 15.67 2.44 12.82
N PRO A 81 16.13 3.54 13.47
CA PRO A 81 15.22 4.45 14.19
C PRO A 81 14.11 5.04 13.30
N ALA A 82 14.44 5.51 12.09
CA ALA A 82 13.45 6.05 11.18
C ALA A 82 12.42 4.99 10.76
N GLN A 83 12.84 3.75 10.54
CA GLN A 83 11.91 2.65 10.25
C GLN A 83 10.95 2.39 11.42
N PHE A 84 11.47 2.40 12.66
CA PHE A 84 10.63 2.21 13.85
C PHE A 84 9.64 3.36 14.07
N ASP A 85 10.04 4.61 13.81
CA ASP A 85 9.14 5.77 13.85
C ASP A 85 8.02 5.66 12.81
N ARG A 86 8.27 4.96 11.70
CA ARG A 86 7.29 4.69 10.64
C ARG A 86 6.49 3.40 10.84
N GLY A 87 6.62 2.75 12.00
CA GLY A 87 5.75 1.65 12.39
C GLY A 87 6.28 0.25 12.08
N ILE A 88 7.52 0.11 11.58
CA ILE A 88 8.18 -1.19 11.44
C ILE A 88 8.36 -1.80 12.83
N ARG A 89 7.98 -3.07 12.99
CA ARG A 89 8.14 -3.81 14.26
C ARG A 89 8.89 -5.13 14.10
N GLN A 90 9.26 -5.50 12.88
CA GLN A 90 10.25 -6.55 12.63
C GLN A 90 11.37 -6.02 11.74
N ILE A 91 12.62 -6.33 12.07
CA ILE A 91 13.78 -6.04 11.25
C ILE A 91 14.62 -7.30 11.06
N GLU A 92 15.47 -7.30 10.05
CA GLU A 92 16.39 -8.38 9.71
C GLU A 92 17.81 -7.82 9.61
N LEU A 93 18.76 -8.52 10.22
CA LEU A 93 20.17 -8.19 10.21
C LEU A 93 20.96 -9.42 9.78
N ASP A 94 21.71 -9.30 8.69
CA ASP A 94 22.66 -10.31 8.25
C ASP A 94 23.90 -10.19 9.12
N VAL A 95 24.39 -11.33 9.61
CA VAL A 95 25.44 -11.38 10.62
C VAL A 95 26.54 -12.30 10.14
N TYR A 96 27.69 -11.69 9.87
CA TYR A 96 28.94 -12.36 9.53
C TYR A 96 29.86 -12.38 10.75
N ALA A 97 30.45 -13.53 11.06
CA ALA A 97 31.52 -13.61 12.05
C ALA A 97 32.85 -13.12 11.45
N ASP A 98 33.60 -12.34 12.25
CA ASP A 98 34.98 -11.98 11.96
C ASP A 98 35.76 -11.93 13.28
N SER A 99 36.08 -13.11 13.83
CA SER A 99 36.64 -13.23 15.18
C SER A 99 38.07 -12.69 15.31
N VAL A 100 38.78 -12.56 14.19
CA VAL A 100 40.13 -11.97 14.12
C VAL A 100 40.09 -10.51 13.68
N GLY A 101 39.07 -10.12 12.89
CA GLY A 101 38.99 -8.80 12.27
C GLY A 101 39.74 -8.75 10.93
N GLY A 102 39.30 -7.85 10.06
CA GLY A 102 39.96 -7.56 8.79
C GLY A 102 39.51 -8.41 7.61
N ARG A 103 38.68 -9.44 7.84
CA ARG A 103 38.21 -10.35 6.78
C ARG A 103 37.55 -9.59 5.63
N PHE A 104 36.73 -8.59 5.98
CA PHE A 104 35.95 -7.81 5.01
C PHE A 104 36.52 -6.41 4.76
N ALA A 105 37.74 -6.11 5.24
CA ALA A 105 38.31 -4.77 5.18
C ALA A 105 38.90 -4.39 3.80
N HIS A 106 39.07 -5.37 2.91
CA HIS A 106 39.68 -5.19 1.59
C HIS A 106 38.83 -5.86 0.51
N PRO A 107 37.65 -5.30 0.18
CA PRO A 107 36.73 -5.96 -0.71
C PRO A 107 37.27 -6.10 -2.13
N GLN A 108 36.98 -7.25 -2.73
CA GLN A 108 37.44 -7.59 -4.08
C GLN A 108 36.84 -6.69 -5.16
N SER A 109 35.71 -6.04 -4.89
CA SER A 109 35.12 -5.09 -5.83
C SER A 109 36.03 -3.93 -6.17
N ALA A 110 36.94 -3.52 -5.27
CA ALA A 110 37.93 -2.49 -5.61
C ALA A 110 38.79 -2.91 -6.81
N ARG A 111 39.20 -4.19 -6.85
CA ARG A 111 39.92 -4.77 -8.00
C ARG A 111 39.01 -4.88 -9.23
N TRP A 112 37.79 -5.39 -9.07
CA TRP A 112 36.88 -5.58 -10.20
C TRP A 112 36.47 -4.26 -10.87
N LEU A 113 36.30 -3.19 -10.09
CA LEU A 113 36.05 -1.85 -10.59
C LEU A 113 37.24 -1.32 -11.39
N ALA A 114 38.46 -1.47 -10.86
CA ALA A 114 39.67 -1.08 -11.56
C ALA A 114 39.85 -1.84 -12.88
N GLU A 115 39.65 -3.17 -12.88
CA GLU A 115 39.67 -4.00 -14.09
C GLU A 115 38.60 -3.58 -15.12
N ALA A 116 37.46 -3.06 -14.67
CA ALA A 116 36.37 -2.58 -15.51
C ALA A 116 36.51 -1.11 -15.95
N GLY A 117 37.61 -0.43 -15.56
CA GLY A 117 37.82 0.99 -15.82
C GLY A 117 36.81 1.90 -15.11
N LEU A 118 36.23 1.45 -13.99
CA LEU A 118 35.29 2.21 -13.17
C LEU A 118 36.00 2.83 -11.96
N PRO A 119 35.56 4.00 -11.48
CA PRO A 119 36.15 4.62 -10.29
C PRO A 119 35.90 3.75 -9.03
N PRO A 120 36.72 3.89 -7.98
CA PRO A 120 36.51 3.21 -6.71
C PRO A 120 35.12 3.51 -6.13
N ALA A 121 34.54 2.52 -5.46
CA ALA A 121 33.28 2.64 -4.74
C ALA A 121 33.52 2.76 -3.23
N GLU A 122 32.60 3.44 -2.54
CA GLU A 122 32.47 3.30 -1.09
C GLU A 122 31.89 1.92 -0.76
N THR A 123 32.55 1.15 0.09
CA THR A 123 32.19 -0.24 0.45
C THR A 123 31.95 -0.42 1.95
N GLY A 124 31.78 0.68 2.69
CA GLY A 124 31.58 0.72 4.14
C GLY A 124 32.82 1.19 4.92
N ASP A 125 32.70 1.25 6.24
CA ASP A 125 33.78 1.73 7.12
C ASP A 125 34.87 0.66 7.31
N GLY A 126 35.97 0.82 6.57
CA GLY A 126 37.13 -0.08 6.67
C GLY A 126 37.77 -0.14 8.06
N ALA A 127 37.63 0.90 8.90
CA ALA A 127 38.11 0.85 10.29
C ALA A 127 37.26 -0.08 11.15
N VAL A 128 35.95 -0.13 10.91
CA VAL A 128 35.04 -1.09 11.55
C VAL A 128 35.32 -2.52 11.05
N MET A 129 35.53 -2.70 9.74
CA MET A 129 35.82 -4.01 9.16
C MET A 129 37.16 -4.60 9.63
N ARG A 130 38.14 -3.76 10.02
CA ARG A 130 39.44 -4.23 10.56
C ARG A 130 39.38 -4.77 11.99
N ARG A 131 38.35 -4.43 12.77
CA ARG A 131 38.24 -4.88 14.16
C ARG A 131 37.61 -6.27 14.24
N PRO A 132 37.93 -7.09 15.26
CA PRO A 132 37.15 -8.29 15.56
C PRO A 132 35.67 -8.01 15.84
N GLY A 133 34.84 -9.06 15.74
CA GLY A 133 33.42 -9.05 16.12
C GLY A 133 32.48 -9.28 14.94
N PHE A 134 31.17 -9.22 15.20
CA PHE A 134 30.18 -9.46 14.15
C PHE A 134 29.98 -8.26 13.22
N LYS A 135 29.88 -8.56 11.92
CA LYS A 135 29.63 -7.59 10.84
C LYS A 135 28.24 -7.78 10.28
N VAL A 136 27.66 -6.68 9.85
CA VAL A 136 26.35 -6.53 9.21
C VAL A 136 26.53 -5.99 7.81
N MET A 137 26.18 -6.79 6.82
CA MET A 137 26.26 -6.48 5.39
C MET A 137 25.45 -7.51 4.63
N HIS A 138 25.05 -7.24 3.39
CA HIS A 138 24.23 -8.20 2.64
C HIS A 138 25.10 -9.21 1.89
N ILE A 139 25.99 -8.74 1.01
CA ILE A 139 26.86 -9.62 0.22
C ILE A 139 28.32 -9.12 0.30
N PRO A 140 29.27 -9.94 0.76
CA PRO A 140 30.69 -9.58 0.79
C PRO A 140 31.16 -9.11 -0.59
N ASP A 141 32.03 -8.10 -0.59
CA ASP A 141 32.59 -7.45 -1.78
C ASP A 141 31.61 -6.68 -2.67
N ILE A 142 30.34 -7.08 -2.77
CA ILE A 142 29.36 -6.48 -3.69
C ILE A 142 28.48 -5.46 -2.96
N ASP A 143 27.93 -5.86 -1.82
CA ASP A 143 26.83 -5.16 -1.17
C ASP A 143 27.11 -5.03 0.34
N GLN A 144 28.13 -4.24 0.64
CA GLN A 144 28.68 -4.10 1.99
C GLN A 144 28.21 -2.85 2.75
N ARG A 145 27.45 -1.98 2.09
CA ARG A 145 27.00 -0.72 2.67
C ARG A 145 25.80 -0.97 3.57
N ALA A 146 25.94 -0.59 4.83
CA ALA A 146 24.90 -0.73 5.84
C ALA A 146 24.64 0.61 6.54
N THR A 147 23.38 0.88 6.90
CA THR A 147 22.98 2.06 7.69
C THR A 147 23.43 1.97 9.15
N CYS A 148 23.80 0.76 9.61
CA CYS A 148 24.43 0.51 10.90
C CYS A 148 25.48 -0.59 10.76
N GLN A 149 26.64 -0.42 11.40
CA GLN A 149 27.76 -1.37 11.40
C GLN A 149 28.75 -0.99 12.51
N PRO A 150 29.33 -1.90 13.33
CA PRO A 150 29.13 -3.35 13.41
C PRO A 150 27.77 -3.74 14.03
N LEU A 151 27.52 -5.03 14.28
CA LEU A 151 26.31 -5.51 14.96
C LEU A 151 26.03 -4.72 16.26
N LEU A 152 27.05 -4.48 17.10
CA LEU A 152 26.91 -3.68 18.32
C LEU A 152 26.35 -2.27 18.07
N ALA A 153 26.67 -1.63 16.95
CA ALA A 153 26.12 -0.32 16.61
C ALA A 153 24.63 -0.43 16.23
N CYS A 154 24.27 -1.46 15.45
CA CYS A 154 22.86 -1.75 15.14
C CYS A 154 22.05 -2.01 16.41
N LEU A 155 22.54 -2.89 17.30
CA LEU A 155 21.91 -3.19 18.60
C LEU A 155 21.79 -1.91 19.47
N GLY A 156 22.80 -1.04 19.43
CA GLY A 156 22.79 0.25 20.11
C GLY A 156 21.68 1.18 19.62
N GLN A 157 21.48 1.28 18.30
CA GLN A 157 20.38 2.07 17.72
C GLN A 157 19.02 1.52 18.16
N ILE A 158 18.83 0.20 18.10
CA ILE A 158 17.59 -0.48 18.54
C ILE A 158 17.28 -0.16 20.01
N ARG A 159 18.27 -0.32 20.89
CA ARG A 159 18.08 -0.05 22.33
C ARG A 159 17.81 1.42 22.61
N ALA A 160 18.55 2.32 21.97
CA ALA A 160 18.37 3.76 22.17
C ALA A 160 16.95 4.18 21.80
N TRP A 161 16.45 3.73 20.65
CA TRP A 161 15.07 3.99 20.23
C TRP A 161 14.06 3.34 21.17
N SER A 162 14.26 2.09 21.55
CA SER A 162 13.39 1.36 22.48
C SER A 162 13.22 2.09 23.82
N ARG A 163 14.32 2.60 24.40
CA ARG A 163 14.30 3.37 25.65
C ARG A 163 13.61 4.73 25.53
N ALA A 164 13.72 5.37 24.36
CA ALA A 164 13.00 6.61 24.09
C ALA A 164 11.48 6.37 23.96
N HIS A 165 11.05 5.14 23.70
CA HIS A 165 9.66 4.77 23.43
C HIS A 165 9.17 3.60 24.31
N PRO A 166 9.19 3.68 25.65
CA PRO A 166 9.00 2.53 26.54
C PRO A 166 7.66 1.78 26.39
N GLY A 167 6.64 2.39 25.76
CA GLY A 167 5.36 1.77 25.42
C GLY A 167 5.27 1.13 24.02
N HIS A 168 6.38 1.09 23.26
CA HIS A 168 6.39 0.55 21.91
C HIS A 168 5.93 -0.91 21.88
N LEU A 169 5.27 -1.33 20.79
CA LEU A 169 5.04 -2.75 20.52
C LEU A 169 6.38 -3.49 20.40
N PRO A 170 6.47 -4.78 20.77
CA PRO A 170 7.74 -5.50 20.73
C PRO A 170 8.46 -5.38 19.39
N LEU A 171 9.78 -5.25 19.45
CA LEU A 171 10.63 -5.26 18.26
C LEU A 171 11.14 -6.69 18.04
N PHE A 172 10.84 -7.26 16.89
CA PHE A 172 11.37 -8.56 16.46
C PHE A 172 12.63 -8.31 15.63
N VAL A 173 13.76 -8.89 16.04
CA VAL A 173 15.04 -8.78 15.34
C VAL A 173 15.40 -10.17 14.84
N LEU A 174 15.26 -10.36 13.54
CA LEU A 174 15.68 -11.56 12.84
C LEU A 174 17.18 -11.46 12.56
N LEU A 175 17.94 -12.47 12.96
CA LEU A 175 19.36 -12.59 12.73
C LEU A 175 19.57 -13.64 11.64
N GLU A 176 19.94 -13.17 10.45
CA GLU A 176 20.33 -13.97 9.31
C GLU A 176 21.83 -14.28 9.49
N ILE A 177 22.15 -15.52 9.87
CA ILE A 177 23.53 -15.96 10.08
C ILE A 177 24.16 -16.34 8.74
N GLU A 178 25.01 -15.46 8.26
CA GLU A 178 25.64 -15.59 6.96
C GLU A 178 26.96 -16.33 7.03
N GLN A 179 27.02 -17.44 6.30
CA GLN A 179 28.19 -18.32 6.24
C GLN A 179 28.18 -19.17 4.97
N GLY A 180 29.37 -19.64 4.58
CA GLY A 180 29.55 -20.52 3.42
C GLY A 180 30.27 -19.84 2.26
N SER A 181 31.01 -20.65 1.50
CA SER A 181 31.88 -20.17 0.44
C SER A 181 31.12 -19.96 -0.87
N ARG A 182 31.24 -18.77 -1.46
CA ARG A 182 30.69 -18.42 -2.78
C ARG A 182 31.77 -17.76 -3.66
N PRO A 183 32.76 -18.51 -4.18
CA PRO A 183 33.80 -17.93 -5.03
C PRO A 183 33.20 -17.18 -6.23
N PRO A 184 33.74 -16.01 -6.61
CA PRO A 184 34.99 -15.44 -6.14
C PRO A 184 34.85 -14.55 -4.89
N LEU A 185 33.72 -14.51 -4.18
CA LEU A 185 33.52 -13.63 -3.02
C LEU A 185 34.42 -14.01 -1.83
N THR A 186 34.70 -13.03 -0.98
CA THR A 186 35.40 -13.18 0.29
C THR A 186 34.65 -14.19 1.16
N GLU A 187 35.35 -15.27 1.53
CA GLU A 187 34.76 -16.37 2.30
C GLU A 187 34.44 -15.94 3.74
N PRO A 188 33.17 -16.05 4.18
CA PRO A 188 32.77 -15.81 5.57
C PRO A 188 33.42 -16.78 6.56
N GLU A 189 33.58 -16.35 7.81
CA GLU A 189 33.93 -17.27 8.90
C GLU A 189 32.74 -18.17 9.22
N HIS A 190 33.00 -19.47 9.35
CA HIS A 190 31.98 -20.43 9.76
C HIS A 190 31.59 -20.26 11.23
N PHE A 191 30.29 -20.27 11.52
CA PHE A 191 29.82 -20.23 12.89
C PHE A 191 30.13 -21.54 13.61
N THR A 192 30.45 -21.41 14.90
CA THR A 192 30.61 -22.50 15.84
C THR A 192 29.67 -22.28 17.03
N ALA A 193 29.55 -23.25 17.94
CA ALA A 193 28.82 -23.05 19.20
C ALA A 193 29.37 -21.84 19.99
N ARG A 194 30.70 -21.66 19.99
CA ARG A 194 31.35 -20.49 20.61
C ARG A 194 30.98 -19.19 19.91
N SER A 195 30.84 -19.20 18.59
CA SER A 195 30.37 -18.02 17.83
C SER A 195 28.95 -17.64 18.29
N PHE A 196 28.08 -18.61 18.49
CA PHE A 196 26.73 -18.34 19.03
C PHE A 196 26.72 -17.88 20.49
N ASP A 197 27.61 -18.40 21.33
CA ASP A 197 27.77 -17.91 22.71
C ASP A 197 28.26 -16.45 22.71
N ALA A 198 29.17 -16.10 21.80
CA ALA A 198 29.64 -14.73 21.62
C ALA A 198 28.52 -13.81 21.09
N LEU A 199 27.69 -14.28 20.16
CA LEU A 199 26.54 -13.54 19.64
C LEU A 199 25.52 -13.23 20.75
N ASP A 200 25.13 -14.25 21.54
CA ASP A 200 24.28 -14.08 22.71
C ASP A 200 24.92 -13.11 23.74
N GLY A 201 26.24 -13.17 23.88
CA GLY A 201 27.03 -12.27 24.72
C GLY A 201 26.98 -10.81 24.26
N GLU A 202 27.13 -10.53 22.97
CA GLU A 202 27.00 -9.18 22.42
C GLU A 202 25.60 -8.62 22.64
N ILE A 203 24.55 -9.41 22.39
CA ILE A 203 23.17 -9.00 22.65
C ILE A 203 22.98 -8.65 24.13
N ARG A 204 23.44 -9.50 25.06
CA ARG A 204 23.35 -9.24 26.50
C ARG A 204 24.21 -8.07 26.98
N SER A 205 25.28 -7.74 26.27
CA SER A 205 26.10 -6.56 26.57
C SER A 205 25.34 -5.26 26.30
N VAL A 206 24.41 -5.29 25.34
CA VAL A 206 23.57 -4.16 24.98
C VAL A 206 22.28 -4.17 25.80
N PHE A 207 21.53 -5.27 25.87
CA PHE A 207 20.19 -5.27 26.47
C PHE A 207 20.19 -5.84 27.90
N ALA A 208 19.53 -5.13 28.82
CA ALA A 208 19.26 -5.63 30.16
C ALA A 208 18.18 -6.75 30.11
N PRO A 209 18.16 -7.69 31.08
CA PRO A 209 17.20 -8.80 31.05
C PRO A 209 15.72 -8.37 30.96
N GLY A 210 15.36 -7.22 31.54
CA GLY A 210 13.98 -6.68 31.47
C GLY A 210 13.56 -6.16 30.09
N GLU A 211 14.54 -5.80 29.26
CA GLU A 211 14.37 -5.27 27.89
C GLU A 211 14.20 -6.41 26.86
N LEU A 212 14.36 -7.68 27.28
CA LEU A 212 14.27 -8.85 26.41
C LEU A 212 13.05 -9.73 26.74
N LEU A 213 12.48 -10.35 25.71
CA LEU A 213 11.61 -11.52 25.85
C LEU A 213 12.34 -12.73 25.23
N THR A 214 12.85 -13.61 26.09
CA THR A 214 13.68 -14.77 25.70
C THR A 214 12.88 -16.08 25.69
N PRO A 215 13.40 -17.15 25.06
CA PRO A 215 12.81 -18.49 25.09
C PRO A 215 12.48 -18.98 26.51
N ASP A 216 13.39 -18.75 27.48
CA ASP A 216 13.19 -19.14 28.88
C ASP A 216 11.98 -18.44 29.52
N ARG A 217 11.76 -17.16 29.20
CA ARG A 217 10.62 -16.39 29.72
C ARG A 217 9.29 -16.88 29.17
N VAL A 218 9.25 -17.24 27.88
CA VAL A 218 8.04 -17.79 27.24
C VAL A 218 7.75 -19.20 27.74
N ARG A 219 8.79 -20.03 27.90
CA ARG A 219 8.67 -21.39 28.44
C ARG A 219 8.12 -21.39 29.87
N GLY A 220 8.65 -20.52 30.73
CA GLY A 220 8.35 -20.52 32.15
C GLY A 220 8.64 -21.89 32.77
N GLU A 221 7.66 -22.44 33.48
CA GLU A 221 7.77 -23.74 34.17
C GLU A 221 7.40 -24.95 33.28
N ALA A 222 7.04 -24.73 32.01
CA ALA A 222 6.69 -25.84 31.12
C ALA A 222 7.92 -26.72 30.79
N ALA A 223 7.67 -28.01 30.54
CA ALA A 223 8.73 -28.97 30.22
C ALA A 223 9.56 -28.59 28.98
N SER A 224 8.89 -28.01 27.96
CA SER A 224 9.50 -27.53 26.73
C SER A 224 8.83 -26.24 26.26
N LEU A 225 9.53 -25.49 25.40
CA LEU A 225 9.00 -24.25 24.84
C LEU A 225 7.78 -24.54 23.95
N ARG A 226 7.82 -25.61 23.15
CA ARG A 226 6.68 -26.08 22.36
C ARG A 226 5.45 -26.32 23.24
N ASN A 227 5.60 -26.99 24.38
CA ASN A 227 4.48 -27.27 25.26
C ASN A 227 3.90 -25.99 25.87
N ALA A 228 4.74 -25.00 26.20
CA ALA A 228 4.28 -23.69 26.68
C ALA A 228 3.43 -22.96 25.62
N VAL A 229 3.97 -22.86 24.40
CA VAL A 229 3.34 -22.15 23.28
C VAL A 229 2.05 -22.85 22.87
N ALA A 230 2.04 -24.17 22.75
CA ALA A 230 0.85 -24.93 22.37
C ALA A 230 -0.28 -24.83 23.42
N ALA A 231 0.07 -24.77 24.71
CA ALA A 231 -0.94 -24.75 25.79
C ALA A 231 -1.49 -23.36 26.11
N ARG A 232 -0.65 -22.31 26.04
CA ARG A 232 -1.00 -20.96 26.51
C ARG A 232 -0.87 -19.87 25.45
N GLY A 233 -0.28 -20.18 24.30
CA GLY A 233 0.14 -19.18 23.32
C GLY A 233 1.30 -18.33 23.82
N TRP A 234 1.46 -17.14 23.22
CA TRP A 234 2.49 -16.19 23.60
C TRP A 234 2.04 -15.23 24.71
N PRO A 235 2.95 -14.51 25.38
CA PRO A 235 2.57 -13.45 26.31
C PRO A 235 1.59 -12.43 25.71
N GLY A 236 0.79 -11.79 26.57
CA GLY A 236 -0.06 -10.67 26.19
C GLY A 236 0.74 -9.51 25.59
N VAL A 237 0.15 -8.78 24.63
CA VAL A 237 0.79 -7.62 23.98
C VAL A 237 1.29 -6.61 25.01
N ASP A 238 0.46 -6.27 26.01
CA ASP A 238 0.80 -5.27 27.02
C ASP A 238 1.97 -5.70 27.91
N ALA A 239 2.07 -7.00 28.23
CA ALA A 239 3.19 -7.54 29.00
C ALA A 239 4.51 -7.56 28.19
N ALA A 240 4.41 -7.48 26.87
CA ALA A 240 5.56 -7.52 25.96
C ALA A 240 6.01 -6.13 25.48
N ARG A 241 5.23 -5.07 25.71
CA ARG A 241 5.62 -3.69 25.34
C ARG A 241 6.99 -3.32 25.89
N GLY A 242 7.72 -2.54 25.10
CA GLY A 242 9.07 -2.09 25.45
C GLY A 242 10.14 -3.18 25.39
N LYS A 243 9.83 -4.37 24.85
CA LYS A 243 10.79 -5.49 24.76
C LYS A 243 11.27 -5.74 23.34
N VAL A 244 12.44 -6.36 23.26
CA VAL A 244 13.06 -6.85 22.03
C VAL A 244 13.09 -8.39 22.06
N ILE A 245 12.79 -9.00 20.91
CA ILE A 245 12.71 -10.45 20.69
C ILE A 245 13.68 -10.79 19.57
N PHE A 246 14.63 -11.70 19.81
CA PHE A 246 15.58 -12.13 18.80
C PHE A 246 15.16 -13.46 18.19
N LEU A 247 15.29 -13.57 16.87
CA LEU A 247 14.93 -14.74 16.08
C LEU A 247 16.15 -15.15 15.24
N LEU A 248 16.33 -16.44 14.98
CA LEU A 248 17.35 -16.94 14.05
C LEU A 248 16.69 -17.38 12.75
N ASP A 249 17.21 -16.90 11.61
CA ASP A 249 16.67 -17.24 10.30
C ASP A 249 16.98 -18.69 9.93
N GLN A 250 18.25 -19.05 9.76
CA GLN A 250 18.55 -20.29 9.08
C GLN A 250 18.30 -21.50 9.99
N ARG A 251 17.34 -22.31 9.58
CA ARG A 251 17.05 -23.62 10.20
C ARG A 251 18.27 -24.53 10.30
N SER A 252 19.19 -24.45 9.33
CA SER A 252 20.44 -25.21 9.32
C SER A 252 21.35 -24.93 10.53
N ASN A 253 21.22 -23.75 11.13
CA ASN A 253 22.00 -23.34 12.31
C ASN A 253 21.40 -23.82 13.65
N ARG A 254 20.16 -24.33 13.64
CA ARG A 254 19.42 -24.70 14.86
C ARG A 254 20.19 -25.67 15.74
N ASP A 255 20.66 -26.78 15.18
CA ASP A 255 21.29 -27.84 15.98
C ASP A 255 22.60 -27.36 16.61
N LEU A 256 23.34 -26.50 15.90
CA LEU A 256 24.55 -25.88 16.41
C LEU A 256 24.25 -24.85 17.51
N TYR A 257 23.17 -24.06 17.36
CA TYR A 257 22.72 -23.12 18.39
C TYR A 257 22.22 -23.82 19.66
N LEU A 258 21.62 -25.01 19.52
CA LEU A 258 21.14 -25.82 20.65
C LEU A 258 22.24 -26.60 21.36
N LYS A 259 23.45 -26.68 20.78
CA LYS A 259 24.57 -27.38 21.39
C LYS A 259 24.82 -26.83 22.79
N ASP A 260 24.79 -27.71 23.79
CA ASP A 260 24.90 -27.42 25.23
C ASP A 260 23.76 -26.56 25.83
N HIS A 261 22.71 -26.30 25.05
CA HIS A 261 21.54 -25.50 25.42
C HIS A 261 20.21 -26.18 25.01
N PRO A 262 19.92 -27.41 25.51
CA PRO A 262 18.75 -28.19 25.07
C PRO A 262 17.44 -27.44 25.33
N GLY A 263 16.61 -27.33 24.29
CA GLY A 263 15.33 -26.61 24.33
C GLY A 263 15.49 -25.10 24.55
N LEU A 264 16.60 -24.51 24.07
CA LEU A 264 16.95 -23.09 24.19
C LEU A 264 17.19 -22.59 25.62
N ARG A 265 17.49 -23.48 26.56
CA ARG A 265 17.82 -23.09 27.95
C ARG A 265 19.01 -22.15 27.98
N GLY A 266 18.81 -20.92 28.49
CA GLY A 266 19.86 -19.92 28.56
C GLY A 266 20.23 -19.28 27.22
N ARG A 267 19.49 -19.51 26.13
CA ARG A 267 19.68 -18.82 24.85
C ARG A 267 18.89 -17.51 24.79
N VAL A 268 19.33 -16.58 23.94
CA VAL A 268 18.65 -15.28 23.75
C VAL A 268 17.60 -15.36 22.64
N ALA A 269 17.92 -16.01 21.53
CA ALA A 269 17.09 -16.04 20.34
C ALA A 269 16.20 -17.29 20.23
N PHE A 270 15.07 -17.16 19.55
CA PHE A 270 14.23 -18.27 19.12
C PHE A 270 14.74 -18.82 17.79
N THR A 271 14.85 -20.14 17.67
CA THR A 271 15.29 -20.82 16.44
C THR A 271 14.17 -20.93 15.41
N ASN A 272 14.51 -20.90 14.12
CA ASN A 272 13.63 -21.38 13.04
C ASN A 272 13.46 -22.90 13.16
N ALA A 273 12.47 -23.31 13.96
CA ALA A 273 12.32 -24.68 14.41
C ALA A 273 11.20 -25.42 13.65
N PRO A 274 11.32 -26.74 13.42
CA PRO A 274 10.20 -27.53 12.95
C PRO A 274 9.11 -27.55 14.03
N PRO A 275 7.83 -27.60 13.63
CA PRO A 275 6.71 -27.39 14.55
C PRO A 275 6.59 -28.46 15.64
N ASP A 276 7.25 -29.60 15.45
CA ASP A 276 7.23 -30.72 16.39
C ASP A 276 8.48 -30.80 17.28
N ALA A 277 9.45 -29.90 17.12
CA ALA A 277 10.64 -29.85 17.98
C ALA A 277 10.36 -29.25 19.36
N GLU A 278 11.17 -29.58 20.38
CA GLU A 278 10.98 -29.08 21.75
C GLU A 278 11.10 -27.56 21.90
N ASP A 279 11.90 -26.93 21.04
CA ASP A 279 12.13 -25.48 20.94
C ASP A 279 11.15 -24.79 19.98
N ALA A 280 10.14 -25.49 19.46
CA ALA A 280 9.19 -24.91 18.51
C ALA A 280 8.37 -23.78 19.13
N ALA A 281 8.60 -22.55 18.64
CA ALA A 281 7.82 -21.36 18.95
C ALA A 281 7.78 -20.39 17.77
N PHE A 282 8.84 -20.36 16.98
CA PHE A 282 9.01 -19.54 15.79
C PHE A 282 9.42 -20.43 14.60
N THR A 283 9.00 -20.06 13.40
CA THR A 283 9.47 -20.66 12.15
C THR A 283 9.34 -19.67 11.01
N GLU A 284 10.18 -19.85 9.99
CA GLU A 284 10.02 -19.15 8.72
C GLU A 284 9.36 -20.03 7.69
N LEU A 285 8.53 -19.41 6.85
CA LEU A 285 7.90 -20.06 5.72
C LEU A 285 7.67 -19.03 4.60
N ASN A 286 8.77 -18.63 3.95
CA ASN A 286 8.78 -17.54 2.97
C ASN A 286 8.06 -17.88 1.66
N ASP A 287 8.10 -19.14 1.22
CA ASP A 287 7.54 -19.60 -0.06
C ASP A 287 6.47 -20.69 0.12
N GLY A 288 5.90 -20.84 1.33
CA GLY A 288 4.84 -21.81 1.59
C GLY A 288 3.45 -21.31 1.24
N PRO A 289 2.49 -22.21 0.97
CA PRO A 289 1.11 -21.81 0.68
C PRO A 289 0.44 -21.18 1.92
N PRO A 290 -0.45 -20.19 1.75
CA PRO A 290 -1.12 -19.50 2.86
C PRO A 290 -1.81 -20.43 3.87
N GLU A 291 -2.33 -21.56 3.40
CA GLU A 291 -3.01 -22.56 4.24
C GLU A 291 -2.04 -23.27 5.19
N ALA A 292 -0.81 -23.53 4.74
CA ALA A 292 0.24 -24.13 5.57
C ALA A 292 0.71 -23.14 6.64
N ILE A 293 0.85 -21.86 6.28
CA ILE A 293 1.14 -20.80 7.24
C ILE A 293 0.00 -20.69 8.28
N ALA A 294 -1.25 -20.62 7.82
CA ALA A 294 -2.41 -20.52 8.70
C ALA A 294 -2.52 -21.73 9.65
N ALA A 295 -2.11 -22.92 9.23
CA ALA A 295 -2.06 -24.10 10.08
C ALA A 295 -1.03 -23.98 11.23
N LEU A 296 0.15 -23.41 10.95
CA LEU A 296 1.18 -23.15 11.96
C LEU A 296 0.76 -22.03 12.92
N VAL A 297 0.17 -20.97 12.38
CA VAL A 297 -0.36 -19.83 13.13
C VAL A 297 -1.44 -20.28 14.13
N ARG A 298 -2.35 -21.17 13.73
CA ARG A 298 -3.36 -21.76 14.63
C ARG A 298 -2.77 -22.63 15.75
N ARG A 299 -1.52 -23.09 15.62
CA ARG A 299 -0.77 -23.80 16.67
C ARG A 299 0.00 -22.86 17.59
N HIS A 300 -0.29 -21.56 17.54
CA HIS A 300 0.39 -20.50 18.31
C HIS A 300 1.87 -20.30 17.96
N MET A 301 2.36 -20.87 16.85
CA MET A 301 3.70 -20.54 16.37
C MET A 301 3.69 -19.12 15.78
N LEU A 302 4.74 -18.35 16.08
CA LEU A 302 5.05 -17.17 15.29
C LEU A 302 5.60 -17.61 13.95
N VAL A 303 5.04 -17.09 12.87
CA VAL A 303 5.49 -17.36 11.51
C VAL A 303 5.97 -16.07 10.87
N ARG A 304 7.19 -16.10 10.31
CA ARG A 304 7.69 -15.09 9.38
C ARG A 304 7.51 -15.56 7.94
N THR A 305 7.05 -14.65 7.09
CA THR A 305 6.97 -14.85 5.63
C THR A 305 7.30 -13.54 4.91
N ARG A 306 7.41 -13.59 3.58
CA ARG A 306 7.74 -12.43 2.73
C ARG A 306 6.58 -12.04 1.83
N ALA A 307 6.31 -10.74 1.75
CA ALA A 307 5.35 -10.16 0.82
C ALA A 307 5.91 -10.00 -0.59
N ASP A 308 7.23 -9.98 -0.75
CA ASP A 308 7.94 -9.75 -2.02
C ASP A 308 9.34 -10.37 -1.97
N ALA A 309 9.98 -10.48 -3.13
CA ALA A 309 11.37 -10.92 -3.24
C ALA A 309 12.05 -10.46 -4.54
N ASP A 310 13.35 -10.18 -4.45
CA ASP A 310 14.22 -9.82 -5.58
C ASP A 310 13.69 -8.62 -6.39
N THR A 311 13.03 -7.67 -5.73
CA THR A 311 12.35 -6.51 -6.35
C THR A 311 11.23 -6.83 -7.35
N ARG A 312 10.85 -8.10 -7.54
CA ARG A 312 9.94 -8.51 -8.63
C ARG A 312 8.55 -7.90 -8.49
N GLU A 313 7.95 -8.00 -7.31
CA GLU A 313 6.64 -7.45 -6.99
C GLU A 313 6.70 -5.92 -6.99
N GLY A 314 7.81 -5.33 -6.51
CA GLY A 314 8.06 -3.89 -6.60
C GLY A 314 8.08 -3.33 -8.03
N ARG A 315 8.61 -4.09 -8.99
CA ARG A 315 8.70 -3.69 -10.41
C ARG A 315 7.45 -4.02 -11.22
N SER A 316 6.80 -5.14 -10.95
CA SER A 316 5.57 -5.55 -11.64
C SER A 316 4.33 -4.87 -11.07
N GLY A 317 4.38 -4.45 -9.80
CA GLY A 317 3.22 -3.98 -9.05
C GLY A 317 2.31 -5.11 -8.58
N ASP A 318 2.66 -6.38 -8.81
CA ASP A 318 1.79 -7.53 -8.50
C ASP A 318 1.61 -7.70 -6.98
N PRO A 319 0.38 -7.54 -6.45
CA PRO A 319 0.10 -7.64 -5.03
C PRO A 319 -0.15 -9.07 -4.55
N ALA A 320 -0.18 -10.08 -5.42
CA ALA A 320 -0.67 -11.41 -5.06
C ALA A 320 0.08 -12.03 -3.88
N ARG A 321 1.42 -11.94 -3.88
CA ARG A 321 2.26 -12.47 -2.79
C ARG A 321 2.02 -11.72 -1.48
N ARG A 322 1.97 -10.38 -1.53
CA ARG A 322 1.64 -9.52 -0.38
C ARG A 322 0.32 -9.91 0.26
N ASP A 323 -0.73 -10.01 -0.55
CA ASP A 323 -2.08 -10.23 -0.04
C ASP A 323 -2.19 -11.65 0.54
N ALA A 324 -1.59 -12.64 -0.12
CA ALA A 324 -1.49 -14.02 0.37
C ALA A 324 -0.75 -14.09 1.72
N ALA A 325 0.39 -13.39 1.84
CA ALA A 325 1.14 -13.29 3.09
C ALA A 325 0.31 -12.64 4.21
N LEU A 326 -0.35 -11.52 3.93
CA LEU A 326 -1.19 -10.81 4.89
C LEU A 326 -2.41 -11.65 5.34
N ALA A 327 -3.09 -12.33 4.41
CA ALA A 327 -4.27 -13.15 4.66
C ALA A 327 -3.94 -14.46 5.39
N SER A 328 -2.73 -14.99 5.22
CA SER A 328 -2.29 -16.25 5.85
C SER A 328 -2.26 -16.21 7.39
N GLY A 329 -2.25 -15.00 7.97
CA GLY A 329 -2.09 -14.80 9.41
C GLY A 329 -0.64 -14.94 9.91
N ALA A 330 0.37 -15.01 9.04
CA ALA A 330 1.76 -14.86 9.47
C ALA A 330 1.90 -13.60 10.33
N GLN A 331 2.48 -13.72 11.53
CA GLN A 331 2.58 -12.57 12.44
C GLN A 331 3.64 -11.56 11.98
N LEU A 332 4.69 -12.03 11.30
CA LEU A 332 5.79 -11.20 10.80
C LEU A 332 5.78 -11.24 9.27
N VAL A 333 5.32 -10.17 8.62
CA VAL A 333 5.31 -10.06 7.15
C VAL A 333 6.42 -9.11 6.72
N SER A 334 7.47 -9.68 6.13
CA SER A 334 8.69 -8.98 5.72
C SER A 334 8.58 -8.48 4.28
N THR A 335 9.16 -7.32 3.98
CA THR A 335 9.10 -6.66 2.66
C THR A 335 10.32 -5.76 2.41
N ASP A 336 10.72 -5.60 1.16
CA ASP A 336 11.67 -4.58 0.71
C ASP A 336 10.97 -3.21 0.52
N TYR A 337 9.63 -3.16 0.55
CA TYR A 337 8.82 -1.99 0.21
C TYR A 337 7.73 -1.69 1.26
N PRO A 338 8.09 -1.31 2.49
CA PRO A 338 7.08 -0.94 3.49
C PRO A 338 6.33 0.33 3.07
N ASP A 339 5.17 0.60 3.68
CA ASP A 339 4.26 1.72 3.31
C ASP A 339 4.96 3.09 3.11
N PHE A 340 6.01 3.38 3.87
CA PHE A 340 6.77 4.64 3.82
C PHE A 340 7.92 4.64 2.81
N GLU A 341 8.25 3.49 2.21
CA GLU A 341 9.27 3.29 1.16
C GLU A 341 8.67 2.50 -0.02
N PRO A 342 7.66 3.07 -0.71
CA PRO A 342 7.04 2.39 -1.85
C PRO A 342 8.04 2.20 -3.00
N ALA A 343 7.89 1.10 -3.73
CA ALA A 343 8.69 0.80 -4.90
C ALA A 343 8.60 1.93 -5.93
N ARG A 344 9.75 2.48 -6.33
CA ARG A 344 9.81 3.65 -7.22
C ARG A 344 9.25 3.44 -8.63
N TRP A 345 9.08 2.19 -9.07
CA TRP A 345 8.59 1.86 -10.41
C TRP A 345 7.06 1.87 -10.50
N THR A 346 6.40 1.36 -9.47
CA THR A 346 4.95 1.08 -9.52
C THR A 346 4.18 1.67 -8.35
N GLY A 347 4.87 2.10 -7.30
CA GLY A 347 4.26 2.47 -6.03
C GLY A 347 3.84 1.27 -5.17
N TYR A 348 4.21 0.04 -5.55
CA TYR A 348 3.99 -1.17 -4.74
C TYR A 348 4.54 -0.96 -3.33
N ARG A 349 3.75 -1.36 -2.35
CA ARG A 349 4.09 -1.24 -0.94
C ARG A 349 3.33 -2.27 -0.11
N VAL A 350 3.83 -2.48 1.10
CA VAL A 350 3.28 -3.44 2.06
C VAL A 350 2.98 -2.74 3.39
N GLY A 351 1.73 -2.89 3.80
CA GLY A 351 1.17 -2.27 4.99
C GLY A 351 -0.27 -2.69 5.22
N PHE A 352 -0.89 -2.15 6.27
CA PHE A 352 -2.27 -2.48 6.61
C PHE A 352 -3.28 -1.46 6.06
N GLY A 353 -2.83 -0.39 5.40
CA GLY A 353 -3.70 0.68 4.87
C GLY A 353 -4.34 1.58 5.95
N THR A 354 -4.26 1.20 7.23
CA THR A 354 -4.78 1.96 8.37
C THR A 354 -3.77 2.95 8.96
N GLY A 355 -2.50 2.88 8.55
CA GLY A 355 -1.40 3.65 9.14
C GLY A 355 -1.00 3.20 10.55
N LEU A 356 -1.49 2.03 11.00
CA LEU A 356 -1.14 1.45 12.29
C LEU A 356 0.10 0.53 12.16
N ALA A 357 0.93 0.48 13.19
CA ALA A 357 2.13 -0.36 13.24
C ALA A 357 1.82 -1.87 13.38
N ALA A 358 0.59 -2.21 13.75
CA ALA A 358 0.10 -3.57 13.91
C ALA A 358 -1.42 -3.61 13.68
N ARG A 359 -1.93 -4.80 13.34
CA ARG A 359 -3.36 -5.10 13.34
C ARG A 359 -3.67 -6.40 14.07
N CYS A 360 -4.94 -6.63 14.36
CA CYS A 360 -5.43 -7.92 14.81
C CYS A 360 -5.14 -8.99 13.74
N ASN A 361 -4.64 -10.15 14.17
CA ASN A 361 -4.36 -11.25 13.26
C ASN A 361 -5.66 -11.79 12.63
N PRO A 362 -5.77 -11.88 11.30
CA PRO A 362 -7.02 -12.30 10.64
C PRO A 362 -7.39 -13.77 10.87
N VAL A 363 -6.46 -14.59 11.39
CA VAL A 363 -6.66 -16.03 11.62
C VAL A 363 -6.87 -16.36 13.10
N THR A 364 -6.13 -15.71 14.01
CA THR A 364 -6.08 -16.11 15.44
C THR A 364 -6.60 -15.07 16.42
N ALA A 365 -6.84 -13.83 15.99
CA ALA A 365 -7.34 -12.80 16.90
C ALA A 365 -8.80 -13.08 17.31
N PRO A 366 -9.17 -12.80 18.57
CA PRO A 366 -10.56 -12.90 19.00
C PRO A 366 -11.41 -11.84 18.29
N ALA A 367 -12.72 -12.10 18.10
CA ALA A 367 -13.65 -11.16 17.47
C ALA A 367 -13.78 -9.82 18.22
N SER A 368 -13.39 -9.77 19.50
CA SER A 368 -13.32 -8.55 20.30
C SER A 368 -12.09 -7.70 19.99
N CYS A 369 -11.07 -8.24 19.32
CA CYS A 369 -9.85 -7.52 19.00
C CYS A 369 -10.14 -6.28 18.13
N ARG A 370 -9.48 -5.17 18.44
CA ARG A 370 -9.55 -3.93 17.66
C ARG A 370 -8.14 -3.43 17.37
N ASP A 371 -7.83 -3.16 16.10
CA ASP A 371 -6.49 -2.74 15.68
C ASP A 371 -5.99 -1.51 16.46
N ALA A 372 -6.87 -0.51 16.63
CA ALA A 372 -6.56 0.73 17.36
C ALA A 372 -6.22 0.51 18.84
N ALA A 373 -6.67 -0.61 19.45
CA ALA A 373 -6.36 -0.93 20.83
C ALA A 373 -4.97 -1.58 20.98
N ILE A 374 -4.47 -2.28 19.95
CA ILE A 374 -3.12 -2.87 19.94
C ILE A 374 -2.07 -1.78 19.79
N ALA A 375 -2.22 -0.91 18.80
CA ALA A 375 -1.27 0.13 18.46
C ALA A 375 -1.96 1.49 18.53
N PRO A 376 -2.11 2.10 19.72
CA PRO A 376 -2.67 3.44 19.80
C PRO A 376 -1.79 4.37 18.96
N ARG A 377 -2.43 5.16 18.09
CA ARG A 377 -1.72 6.17 17.29
C ARG A 377 -0.98 7.12 18.22
N ALA A 378 0.26 7.45 17.87
CA ALA A 378 1.02 8.46 18.60
C ALA A 378 0.22 9.77 18.70
N ALA A 379 0.40 10.54 19.78
CA ALA A 379 -0.40 11.73 20.04
C ALA A 379 -0.25 12.80 18.94
N ASP A 380 0.91 12.84 18.31
CA ASP A 380 1.28 13.68 17.18
C ASP A 380 1.04 13.01 15.81
N ALA A 381 0.64 11.74 15.78
CA ALA A 381 0.34 11.04 14.54
C ALA A 381 -0.82 11.72 13.81
N LEU A 382 -0.66 11.82 12.49
CA LEU A 382 -1.69 12.33 11.60
C LEU A 382 -2.92 11.41 11.61
N ARG A 383 -4.10 12.02 11.71
CA ARG A 383 -5.40 11.36 11.75
C ARG A 383 -6.24 11.78 10.56
N LEU A 384 -6.91 10.81 9.93
CA LEU A 384 -7.85 11.07 8.85
C LEU A 384 -9.06 11.86 9.39
N ARG A 385 -9.29 13.05 8.83
CA ARG A 385 -10.39 13.94 9.23
C ARG A 385 -11.47 14.07 8.18
N ARG A 386 -11.07 14.06 6.91
CA ARG A 386 -11.95 14.16 5.74
C ARG A 386 -11.41 13.26 4.63
N LEU A 387 -12.30 12.61 3.89
CA LEU A 387 -11.96 11.86 2.69
C LEU A 387 -12.84 12.34 1.54
N VAL A 388 -12.21 12.74 0.43
CA VAL A 388 -12.90 13.00 -0.84
C VAL A 388 -12.46 11.94 -1.85
N LEU A 389 -13.40 11.16 -2.39
CA LEU A 389 -13.16 10.16 -3.43
C LEU A 389 -13.77 10.63 -4.76
N VAL A 390 -12.99 10.54 -5.83
CA VAL A 390 -13.47 10.70 -7.21
C VAL A 390 -13.39 9.34 -7.89
N VAL A 391 -14.53 8.73 -8.18
CA VAL A 391 -14.66 7.30 -8.49
C VAL A 391 -15.13 7.10 -9.92
N ARG A 392 -14.47 6.24 -10.70
CA ARG A 392 -14.95 5.77 -12.00
C ARG A 392 -16.08 4.76 -11.76
N HIS A 393 -17.13 4.80 -12.59
CA HIS A 393 -18.18 3.76 -12.55
C HIS A 393 -17.62 2.34 -12.66
N GLY A 394 -18.41 1.37 -12.19
CA GLY A 394 -18.07 -0.05 -12.26
C GLY A 394 -18.16 -0.62 -13.69
N LEU A 395 -17.92 -1.94 -13.78
CA LEU A 395 -17.93 -2.69 -15.03
C LEU A 395 -19.26 -2.56 -15.79
N ARG A 396 -19.20 -2.03 -17.01
CA ARG A 396 -20.35 -1.82 -17.90
C ARG A 396 -20.29 -2.70 -19.14
N SER A 397 -21.42 -2.84 -19.82
CA SER A 397 -21.40 -3.32 -21.21
C SER A 397 -20.76 -2.27 -22.14
N PRO A 398 -20.21 -2.67 -23.29
CA PRO A 398 -19.76 -1.74 -24.33
C PRO A 398 -20.89 -0.77 -24.75
N LEU A 399 -20.52 0.44 -25.18
CA LEU A 399 -21.48 1.39 -25.77
C LEU A 399 -22.00 0.83 -27.11
N ALA A 400 -23.18 1.27 -27.55
CA ALA A 400 -23.87 0.75 -28.74
C ALA A 400 -23.02 0.81 -30.03
N ASP A 401 -22.12 1.79 -30.13
CA ASP A 401 -21.22 2.06 -31.24
C ASP A 401 -19.73 2.00 -30.84
N GLN A 402 -19.43 1.42 -29.67
CA GLN A 402 -18.07 1.37 -29.13
C GLN A 402 -17.10 0.62 -30.06
N VAL A 403 -17.56 -0.47 -30.68
CA VAL A 403 -16.77 -1.14 -31.72
C VAL A 403 -17.24 -0.60 -33.07
N PRO A 404 -16.33 -0.04 -33.89
CA PRO A 404 -16.69 0.41 -35.22
C PRO A 404 -17.33 -0.72 -36.03
N SER A 405 -18.44 -0.45 -36.74
CA SER A 405 -19.08 -1.45 -37.63
C SER A 405 -18.15 -1.99 -38.73
N ARG A 406 -17.08 -1.24 -39.04
CA ARG A 406 -15.99 -1.60 -39.96
C ARG A 406 -14.86 -2.43 -39.31
N ALA A 407 -14.97 -2.77 -38.02
CA ALA A 407 -14.04 -3.67 -37.33
C ALA A 407 -14.20 -5.08 -37.89
N LEU A 408 -13.32 -5.46 -38.81
CA LEU A 408 -13.26 -6.86 -39.25
C LEU A 408 -12.68 -7.69 -38.10
N VAL A 409 -13.46 -8.66 -37.66
CA VAL A 409 -13.07 -9.75 -36.76
C VAL A 409 -13.42 -11.05 -37.49
N ASP A 410 -12.60 -12.09 -37.35
CA ASP A 410 -12.88 -13.42 -37.92
C ASP A 410 -13.90 -14.23 -37.12
N HIS A 411 -14.45 -13.64 -36.04
CA HIS A 411 -15.43 -14.21 -35.11
C HIS A 411 -16.52 -13.19 -34.75
N ALA A 412 -17.56 -13.61 -34.02
CA ALA A 412 -18.63 -12.72 -33.57
C ALA A 412 -18.26 -12.02 -32.24
N TRP A 413 -18.63 -10.74 -32.10
CA TRP A 413 -18.53 -10.04 -30.82
C TRP A 413 -19.49 -10.64 -29.79
N PRO A 414 -19.09 -10.76 -28.51
CA PRO A 414 -19.97 -11.26 -27.46
C PRO A 414 -21.24 -10.42 -27.33
N VAL A 415 -22.39 -11.10 -27.24
CA VAL A 415 -23.68 -10.43 -27.04
C VAL A 415 -23.86 -10.10 -25.57
N TRP A 416 -24.11 -8.82 -25.28
CA TRP A 416 -24.42 -8.32 -23.95
C TRP A 416 -25.93 -8.27 -23.74
N THR A 417 -26.37 -8.63 -22.54
CA THR A 417 -27.78 -8.52 -22.12
C THR A 417 -28.01 -7.14 -21.52
N GLY A 418 -29.15 -6.52 -21.81
CA GLY A 418 -29.50 -5.20 -21.29
C GLY A 418 -29.15 -4.06 -22.26
N ILE A 419 -29.17 -2.83 -21.75
CA ILE A 419 -28.94 -1.64 -22.56
C ILE A 419 -27.42 -1.41 -22.70
N PRO A 420 -26.90 -1.20 -23.92
CA PRO A 420 -25.49 -0.90 -24.12
C PRO A 420 -25.01 0.29 -23.27
N GLY A 421 -23.87 0.13 -22.60
CA GLY A 421 -23.30 1.15 -21.72
C GLY A 421 -23.82 1.16 -20.29
N ASP A 422 -24.86 0.38 -19.95
CA ASP A 422 -25.33 0.26 -18.58
C ASP A 422 -24.39 -0.61 -17.73
N LEU A 423 -24.43 -0.38 -16.41
CA LEU A 423 -23.69 -1.14 -15.41
C LEU A 423 -24.15 -2.62 -15.45
N THR A 424 -23.19 -3.53 -15.41
CA THR A 424 -23.45 -4.97 -15.37
C THR A 424 -23.77 -5.44 -13.95
N PRO A 425 -24.46 -6.58 -13.76
CA PRO A 425 -24.63 -7.19 -12.45
C PRO A 425 -23.30 -7.45 -11.72
N GLU A 426 -22.28 -7.90 -12.46
CA GLU A 426 -20.93 -8.14 -11.96
C GLU A 426 -20.28 -6.82 -11.50
N GLY A 427 -20.42 -5.76 -12.31
CA GLY A 427 -19.97 -4.42 -11.94
C GLY A 427 -20.67 -3.86 -10.69
N ALA A 428 -21.97 -4.11 -10.54
CA ALA A 428 -22.69 -3.72 -9.32
C ALA A 428 -22.19 -4.49 -8.09
N ALA A 429 -21.89 -5.79 -8.22
CA ALA A 429 -21.28 -6.56 -7.14
C ALA A 429 -19.91 -5.98 -6.74
N GLN A 430 -19.04 -5.74 -7.72
CA GLN A 430 -17.72 -5.13 -7.49
C GLN A 430 -17.82 -3.76 -6.78
N MET A 431 -18.74 -2.89 -7.21
CA MET A 431 -18.93 -1.59 -6.54
C MET A 431 -19.41 -1.73 -5.09
N ARG A 432 -20.22 -2.74 -4.76
CA ARG A 432 -20.59 -3.04 -3.36
C ARG A 432 -19.37 -3.44 -2.54
N LEU A 433 -18.47 -4.24 -3.10
CA LEU A 433 -17.24 -4.66 -2.40
C LEU A 433 -16.33 -3.47 -2.13
N LEU A 434 -16.16 -2.58 -3.10
CA LEU A 434 -15.42 -1.34 -2.91
C LEU A 434 -16.04 -0.46 -1.81
N GLY A 435 -17.37 -0.33 -1.80
CA GLY A 435 -18.07 0.38 -0.71
C GLY A 435 -17.84 -0.25 0.67
N ALA A 436 -17.91 -1.58 0.75
CA ALA A 436 -17.66 -2.32 1.99
C ALA A 436 -16.22 -2.17 2.48
N TRP A 437 -15.25 -2.16 1.56
CA TRP A 437 -13.86 -1.87 1.90
C TRP A 437 -13.68 -0.45 2.45
N GLU A 438 -14.28 0.56 1.82
CA GLU A 438 -14.23 1.93 2.35
C GLU A 438 -14.83 2.01 3.74
N ARG A 439 -15.87 1.21 4.05
CA ARG A 439 -16.41 1.14 5.40
C ARG A 439 -15.37 0.65 6.42
N VAL A 440 -14.62 -0.39 6.07
CA VAL A 440 -13.54 -0.92 6.93
C VAL A 440 -12.45 0.14 7.11
N LEU A 441 -12.02 0.80 6.04
CA LEU A 441 -10.98 1.83 6.08
C LEU A 441 -11.40 3.02 6.95
N LEU A 442 -12.62 3.53 6.78
CA LEU A 442 -13.13 4.65 7.56
C LEU A 442 -13.28 4.32 9.04
N ALA A 443 -13.82 3.13 9.36
CA ALA A 443 -13.96 2.67 10.73
C ALA A 443 -12.59 2.44 11.41
N GLY A 444 -11.64 1.82 10.70
CA GLY A 444 -10.27 1.59 11.20
C GLY A 444 -9.43 2.87 11.37
N ASN A 445 -9.88 3.98 10.77
CA ASN A 445 -9.29 5.30 10.92
C ASN A 445 -10.06 6.21 11.89
N ASP A 446 -11.05 5.69 12.62
CA ASP A 446 -11.90 6.44 13.55
C ASP A 446 -12.54 7.69 12.92
N VAL A 447 -12.95 7.60 11.66
CA VAL A 447 -13.54 8.76 10.96
C VAL A 447 -14.90 9.10 11.59
N PRO A 448 -15.15 10.37 12.00
CA PRO A 448 -16.39 10.75 12.65
C PRO A 448 -17.62 10.39 11.82
N GLY A 449 -18.58 9.72 12.48
CA GLY A 449 -19.82 9.27 11.83
C GLY A 449 -19.72 7.91 11.14
N PHE A 450 -18.58 7.22 11.20
CA PHE A 450 -18.39 5.88 10.63
C PHE A 450 -17.86 4.90 11.69
N ALA A 451 -18.76 4.11 12.28
CA ALA A 451 -18.37 2.97 13.13
C ALA A 451 -18.20 1.69 12.29
N ALA A 452 -17.68 0.59 12.81
CA ALA A 452 -17.58 -0.67 12.04
C ALA A 452 -18.96 -1.22 11.60
N GLY A 453 -20.04 -0.91 12.33
CA GLY A 453 -21.43 -1.30 11.99
C GLY A 453 -22.43 -0.17 12.15
N GLY A 454 -23.66 -0.37 11.67
CA GLY A 454 -24.76 0.60 11.72
C GLY A 454 -24.71 1.68 10.63
N CYS A 455 -25.66 2.61 10.65
CA CYS A 455 -25.72 3.67 9.64
C CYS A 455 -24.77 4.83 9.93
N PRO A 456 -24.14 5.42 8.89
CA PRO A 456 -23.42 6.67 9.06
C PRO A 456 -24.34 7.76 9.61
N ALA A 457 -23.76 8.74 10.33
CA ALA A 457 -24.54 9.92 10.71
C ALA A 457 -25.08 10.62 9.44
N PRO A 458 -26.31 11.16 9.44
CA PRO A 458 -26.97 11.67 8.22
C PRO A 458 -26.13 12.66 7.39
N ASP A 459 -25.32 13.49 8.06
CA ASP A 459 -24.49 14.51 7.40
C ASP A 459 -23.02 14.08 7.22
N ALA A 460 -22.64 12.87 7.65
CA ALA A 460 -21.26 12.40 7.57
C ALA A 460 -20.87 11.97 6.15
N LEU A 461 -21.84 11.64 5.29
CA LEU A 461 -21.62 11.16 3.93
C LEU A 461 -22.33 12.03 2.89
N ARG A 462 -21.59 12.48 1.89
CA ARG A 462 -22.15 13.03 0.64
C ARG A 462 -21.76 12.15 -0.52
N LEU A 463 -22.76 11.73 -1.30
CA LEU A 463 -22.52 10.96 -2.50
C LEU A 463 -23.26 11.60 -3.67
N ARG A 464 -22.52 11.97 -4.72
CA ARG A 464 -23.06 12.52 -5.97
C ARG A 464 -22.51 11.75 -7.15
N ALA A 465 -23.41 11.31 -8.03
CA ALA A 465 -23.06 10.67 -9.28
C ALA A 465 -23.25 11.64 -10.46
N ASN A 466 -22.54 11.39 -11.55
CA ASN A 466 -22.94 11.91 -12.85
C ASN A 466 -24.33 11.36 -13.22
N SER A 467 -25.00 11.98 -14.18
CA SER A 467 -26.35 11.67 -14.67
C SER A 467 -26.41 10.54 -15.71
N SER A 468 -25.33 9.77 -15.89
CA SER A 468 -25.42 8.55 -16.71
C SER A 468 -26.02 7.41 -15.89
N ARG A 469 -26.78 6.51 -16.53
CA ARG A 469 -27.39 5.35 -15.83
C ARG A 469 -26.34 4.51 -15.09
N ARG A 470 -25.21 4.23 -15.75
CA ARG A 470 -24.10 3.47 -15.17
C ARG A 470 -23.46 4.14 -13.95
N THR A 471 -23.35 5.48 -13.92
CA THR A 471 -22.78 6.19 -12.77
C THR A 471 -23.76 6.18 -11.62
N VAL A 472 -25.03 6.47 -11.85
CA VAL A 472 -26.06 6.41 -10.79
C VAL A 472 -26.13 5.01 -10.18
N ALA A 473 -26.26 3.97 -11.01
CA ALA A 473 -26.32 2.57 -10.53
C ALA A 473 -25.05 2.14 -9.79
N SER A 474 -23.86 2.60 -10.24
CA SER A 474 -22.60 2.30 -9.54
C SER A 474 -22.56 2.95 -8.17
N ALA A 475 -23.11 4.16 -8.06
CA ALA A 475 -23.10 4.93 -6.83
C ALA A 475 -24.10 4.38 -5.80
N GLU A 476 -25.24 3.88 -6.26
CA GLU A 476 -26.18 3.11 -5.44
C GLU A 476 -25.55 1.80 -4.94
N ALA A 477 -24.87 1.06 -5.83
CA ALA A 477 -24.16 -0.16 -5.46
C ALA A 477 -23.06 0.10 -4.43
N PHE A 478 -22.25 1.13 -4.64
CA PHE A 478 -21.22 1.56 -3.69
C PHE A 478 -21.83 1.96 -2.33
N ALA A 479 -22.93 2.71 -2.34
CA ALA A 479 -23.64 3.11 -1.12
C ALA A 479 -24.15 1.90 -0.31
N MET A 480 -24.68 0.87 -1.00
CA MET A 480 -25.14 -0.36 -0.36
C MET A 480 -24.01 -1.12 0.34
N GLY A 481 -22.79 -1.09 -0.21
CA GLY A 481 -21.61 -1.67 0.44
C GLY A 481 -21.12 -0.85 1.63
N LEU A 482 -21.06 0.47 1.46
CA LEU A 482 -20.54 1.40 2.48
C LEU A 482 -21.44 1.51 3.71
N ALA A 483 -22.76 1.47 3.51
CA ALA A 483 -23.76 1.59 4.56
C ALA A 483 -24.92 0.61 4.34
N PRO A 484 -24.70 -0.69 4.58
CA PRO A 484 -25.72 -1.72 4.34
C PRO A 484 -27.01 -1.45 5.11
N GLY A 485 -28.14 -1.46 4.41
CA GLY A 485 -29.47 -1.23 4.99
C GLY A 485 -29.81 0.22 5.35
N CYS A 486 -28.94 1.18 5.02
CA CYS A 486 -29.10 2.58 5.39
C CYS A 486 -29.65 3.44 4.26
N PRO A 487 -30.47 4.47 4.58
CA PRO A 487 -30.97 5.39 3.57
C PRO A 487 -29.88 6.39 3.17
N VAL A 488 -29.04 6.02 2.20
CA VAL A 488 -28.03 6.92 1.61
C VAL A 488 -28.57 7.53 0.31
N ALA A 489 -28.67 8.86 0.27
CA ALA A 489 -29.13 9.56 -0.92
C ALA A 489 -28.00 9.71 -1.96
N VAL A 490 -28.23 9.17 -3.17
CA VAL A 490 -27.37 9.40 -4.33
C VAL A 490 -27.88 10.63 -5.08
N ARG A 491 -27.13 11.74 -5.01
CA ARG A 491 -27.50 12.98 -5.71
C ARG A 491 -27.02 12.95 -7.16
N HIS A 492 -27.84 13.36 -8.11
CA HIS A 492 -27.45 13.50 -9.52
C HIS A 492 -28.45 14.42 -10.25
N GLU A 493 -28.06 14.97 -11.39
CA GLU A 493 -29.00 15.58 -12.34
C GLU A 493 -29.89 14.51 -12.99
N PRO A 494 -31.06 14.85 -13.56
CA PRO A 494 -31.90 13.89 -14.27
C PRO A 494 -31.09 13.09 -15.32
N ILE A 495 -31.41 11.81 -15.49
CA ILE A 495 -30.64 10.92 -16.37
C ILE A 495 -30.53 11.51 -17.79
N GLY A 496 -29.30 11.62 -18.29
CA GLY A 496 -28.99 12.15 -19.62
C GLY A 496 -28.83 13.68 -19.69
N VAL A 497 -29.13 14.42 -18.62
CA VAL A 497 -28.88 15.87 -18.56
C VAL A 497 -27.41 16.11 -18.15
N PRO A 498 -26.60 16.84 -18.94
CA PRO A 498 -25.19 17.07 -18.59
C PRO A 498 -25.03 17.72 -17.20
N ASP A 499 -24.30 17.04 -16.31
CA ASP A 499 -23.95 17.58 -15.00
C ASP A 499 -22.63 18.36 -15.10
N GLY A 500 -22.67 19.67 -14.87
CA GLY A 500 -21.48 20.51 -14.99
C GLY A 500 -20.35 20.20 -14.00
N MET A 501 -20.59 19.38 -12.97
CA MET A 501 -19.54 18.84 -12.11
C MET A 501 -18.64 17.82 -12.84
N PHE A 502 -19.24 17.01 -13.73
CA PHE A 502 -18.58 15.89 -14.40
C PHE A 502 -18.37 16.13 -15.91
N ALA A 503 -19.19 16.99 -16.51
CA ALA A 503 -19.23 17.32 -17.94
C ALA A 503 -19.35 18.85 -18.12
N PRO A 504 -18.33 19.63 -17.70
CA PRO A 504 -18.43 21.09 -17.67
C PRO A 504 -18.57 21.74 -19.05
N VAL A 505 -18.02 21.14 -20.10
CA VAL A 505 -18.09 21.67 -21.48
C VAL A 505 -19.50 21.51 -22.03
N GLU A 506 -20.11 20.36 -21.79
CA GLU A 506 -21.47 20.02 -22.20
C GLU A 506 -22.51 20.86 -21.44
N ALA A 507 -22.30 21.08 -20.14
CA ALA A 507 -23.24 21.82 -19.28
C ALA A 507 -23.14 23.35 -19.43
N ALA A 508 -21.99 23.89 -19.84
CA ALA A 508 -21.75 25.33 -19.97
C ALA A 508 -21.77 25.79 -21.45
N ALA A 509 -22.85 25.45 -22.17
CA ALA A 509 -22.98 25.74 -23.59
C ALA A 509 -22.71 27.24 -23.90
N GLY A 510 -21.57 27.51 -24.56
CA GLY A 510 -21.18 28.85 -25.02
C GLY A 510 -20.13 29.58 -24.17
N GLN A 511 -19.66 29.00 -23.06
CA GLN A 511 -18.69 29.65 -22.14
C GLN A 511 -17.26 29.12 -22.25
N VAL A 512 -17.05 28.00 -22.96
CA VAL A 512 -15.75 27.34 -23.10
C VAL A 512 -15.42 27.18 -24.58
N ASP A 513 -14.30 27.75 -25.03
CA ASP A 513 -13.78 27.60 -26.39
C ASP A 513 -12.51 26.75 -26.38
N VAL A 514 -12.65 25.46 -26.73
CA VAL A 514 -11.53 24.51 -26.80
C VAL A 514 -10.70 24.74 -28.07
N ARG A 515 -11.28 25.33 -29.13
CA ARG A 515 -10.58 25.65 -30.38
C ARG A 515 -9.39 26.59 -30.12
N ALA A 516 -9.55 27.54 -29.21
CA ALA A 516 -8.48 28.45 -28.80
C ALA A 516 -7.26 27.71 -28.20
N LEU A 517 -7.46 26.53 -27.59
CA LEU A 517 -6.40 25.72 -26.99
C LEU A 517 -5.76 24.75 -27.99
N LEU A 518 -6.39 24.50 -29.15
CA LEU A 518 -6.02 23.42 -30.07
C LEU A 518 -4.55 23.42 -30.51
N PRO A 519 -3.90 24.56 -30.86
CA PRO A 519 -2.48 24.56 -31.21
C PRO A 519 -1.59 24.04 -30.08
N ARG A 520 -1.91 24.41 -28.83
CA ARG A 520 -1.19 23.96 -27.63
C ARG A 520 -1.47 22.47 -27.36
N LEU A 521 -2.72 22.04 -27.46
CA LEU A 521 -3.09 20.63 -27.28
C LEU A 521 -2.39 19.72 -28.28
N ARG A 522 -2.29 20.14 -29.55
CA ARG A 522 -1.53 19.42 -30.58
C ARG A 522 -0.04 19.32 -30.25
N ALA A 523 0.56 20.40 -29.75
CA ALA A 523 1.96 20.40 -29.33
C ALA A 523 2.21 19.47 -28.13
N GLU A 524 1.33 19.50 -27.12
CA GLU A 524 1.42 18.62 -25.93
C GLU A 524 1.26 17.14 -26.34
N ALA A 525 0.26 16.81 -27.17
CA ALA A 525 0.05 15.45 -27.68
C ALA A 525 1.20 14.95 -28.58
N ALA A 526 1.79 15.83 -29.39
CA ALA A 526 2.95 15.51 -30.22
C ALA A 526 4.19 15.23 -29.36
N ALA A 527 4.43 16.04 -28.32
CA ALA A 527 5.55 15.86 -27.39
C ALA A 527 5.45 14.54 -26.62
N ALA A 528 4.23 14.09 -26.32
CA ALA A 528 3.98 12.77 -25.73
C ALA A 528 4.15 11.61 -26.73
N GLY A 529 4.37 11.89 -28.02
CA GLY A 529 4.50 10.88 -29.09
C GLY A 529 3.18 10.21 -29.50
N LEU A 530 2.05 10.65 -28.95
CA LEU A 530 0.75 9.98 -29.11
C LEU A 530 0.02 10.34 -30.41
N LEU A 531 0.51 11.33 -31.16
CA LEU A 531 0.01 11.64 -32.51
C LEU A 531 0.63 10.74 -33.59
N ALA A 532 1.70 10.00 -33.29
CA ALA A 532 2.36 9.12 -34.26
C ALA A 532 1.54 7.86 -34.61
N GLY A 533 0.55 7.53 -33.77
CA GLY A 533 -0.29 6.34 -33.90
C GLY A 533 -0.41 5.57 -32.57
N PRO A 534 -1.11 4.43 -32.55
CA PRO A 534 -1.31 3.63 -31.36
C PRO A 534 0.01 3.02 -30.85
N PRO A 535 0.16 2.83 -29.53
CA PRO A 535 1.23 2.03 -28.95
C PRO A 535 1.37 0.67 -29.65
N ARG A 536 2.56 0.36 -30.17
CA ARG A 536 2.82 -0.81 -31.02
C ARG A 536 2.55 -2.13 -30.31
N GLU A 537 2.91 -2.23 -29.03
CA GLU A 537 2.73 -3.44 -28.21
C GLU A 537 1.25 -3.77 -28.03
N GLY A 538 0.45 -2.81 -27.56
CA GLY A 538 -0.99 -2.98 -27.41
C GLY A 538 -1.70 -3.28 -28.72
N LEU A 539 -1.26 -2.65 -29.81
CA LEU A 539 -1.78 -2.92 -31.15
C LEU A 539 -1.46 -4.34 -31.62
N ALA A 540 -0.26 -4.86 -31.33
CA ALA A 540 0.10 -6.24 -31.67
C ALA A 540 -0.79 -7.26 -30.92
N VAL A 541 -1.09 -6.99 -29.64
CA VAL A 541 -2.05 -7.79 -28.85
C VAL A 541 -3.44 -7.73 -29.47
N LEU A 542 -3.95 -6.52 -29.76
CA LEU A 542 -5.27 -6.31 -30.34
C LEU A 542 -5.43 -7.06 -31.67
N ARG A 543 -4.45 -6.96 -32.58
CA ARG A 543 -4.46 -7.68 -33.88
C ARG A 543 -4.54 -9.19 -33.70
N ARG A 544 -3.80 -9.73 -32.72
CA ARG A 544 -3.79 -11.17 -32.44
C ARG A 544 -5.15 -11.63 -31.92
N LEU A 545 -5.73 -10.92 -30.96
CA LEU A 545 -7.03 -11.26 -30.38
C LEU A 545 -8.20 -11.09 -31.37
N MET A 546 -8.08 -10.15 -32.31
CA MET A 546 -9.08 -9.94 -33.37
C MET A 546 -8.98 -10.93 -34.54
N GLY A 547 -7.98 -11.82 -34.57
CA GLY A 547 -7.79 -12.79 -35.67
C GLY A 547 -7.41 -12.15 -37.00
N CYS A 548 -6.73 -11.00 -36.94
CA CYS A 548 -6.59 -10.08 -38.07
C CYS A 548 -5.12 -9.89 -38.50
N PRO A 549 -4.39 -10.92 -38.99
CA PRO A 549 -3.10 -10.71 -39.63
C PRO A 549 -3.30 -10.04 -41.00
N GLY A 550 -3.61 -8.73 -41.00
CA GLY A 550 -3.39 -7.81 -42.12
C GLY A 550 -4.53 -7.44 -43.09
N ARG A 551 -5.84 -7.47 -42.75
CA ARG A 551 -6.95 -6.95 -43.64
C ARG A 551 -8.18 -6.35 -42.91
N GLY A 552 -8.60 -5.10 -43.17
CA GLY A 552 -9.81 -4.39 -42.66
C GLY A 552 -9.62 -2.96 -42.14
N ALA A 553 -10.62 -2.10 -41.97
CA ALA A 553 -10.40 -0.70 -41.54
C ALA A 553 -9.84 -0.50 -40.11
N LEU A 554 -9.86 -1.54 -39.26
CA LEU A 554 -9.10 -1.64 -38.00
C LEU A 554 -7.81 -2.49 -38.12
N CYS A 555 -7.67 -3.23 -39.22
CA CYS A 555 -6.58 -4.18 -39.49
C CYS A 555 -5.68 -3.79 -40.69
N VAL A 556 -5.95 -2.65 -41.35
CA VAL A 556 -5.31 -2.06 -42.56
C VAL A 556 -5.11 -0.55 -42.39
N ASP A 557 -5.61 0.03 -41.30
CA ASP A 557 -5.36 1.43 -40.95
C ASP A 557 -4.84 1.49 -39.50
N ASP A 558 -3.72 0.80 -39.27
CA ASP A 558 -3.22 0.43 -37.94
C ASP A 558 -1.96 1.21 -37.51
N GLY A 559 -1.58 2.21 -38.31
CA GLY A 559 -0.51 3.15 -37.99
C GLY A 559 -0.80 4.57 -38.49
N ALA A 560 -2.03 4.85 -38.92
CA ALA A 560 -2.40 6.20 -39.32
C ALA A 560 -2.20 7.16 -38.14
N PRO A 561 -1.43 8.25 -38.33
CA PRO A 561 -1.23 9.27 -37.31
C PRO A 561 -2.57 9.73 -36.75
N ALA A 562 -2.59 9.93 -35.43
CA ALA A 562 -3.75 10.51 -34.78
C ALA A 562 -3.81 12.01 -35.13
N VAL A 563 -5.01 12.47 -35.52
CA VAL A 563 -5.26 13.89 -35.74
C VAL A 563 -6.25 14.36 -34.69
N LEU A 564 -5.75 15.21 -33.79
CA LEU A 564 -6.54 15.91 -32.79
C LEU A 564 -7.11 17.19 -33.42
N ASP A 565 -8.41 17.37 -33.38
CA ASP A 565 -9.12 18.57 -33.82
C ASP A 565 -10.27 18.90 -32.86
N VAL A 566 -11.11 19.87 -33.23
CA VAL A 566 -12.38 20.17 -32.57
C VAL A 566 -13.53 20.00 -33.55
N ASP A 567 -14.70 19.73 -33.01
CA ASP A 567 -15.94 19.68 -33.79
C ASP A 567 -16.31 21.05 -34.39
N ALA A 568 -17.40 21.08 -35.17
CA ALA A 568 -17.88 22.33 -35.77
C ALA A 568 -18.21 23.40 -34.72
N SER A 569 -18.64 22.99 -33.51
CA SER A 569 -18.90 23.93 -32.42
C SER A 569 -17.64 24.54 -31.81
N GLY A 570 -16.46 23.92 -32.04
CA GLY A 570 -15.19 24.34 -31.46
C GLY A 570 -15.02 23.96 -29.99
N ARG A 571 -15.93 23.15 -29.44
CA ARG A 571 -16.01 22.87 -28.00
C ARG A 571 -15.61 21.44 -27.67
N HIS A 572 -15.86 20.49 -28.57
CA HIS A 572 -15.56 19.09 -28.31
C HIS A 572 -14.34 18.67 -29.13
N LEU A 573 -13.38 18.04 -28.46
CA LEU A 573 -12.25 17.44 -29.16
C LEU A 573 -12.73 16.28 -30.03
N THR A 574 -12.15 16.19 -31.22
CA THR A 574 -12.30 15.04 -32.11
C THR A 574 -10.93 14.42 -32.34
N LEU A 575 -10.91 13.08 -32.39
CA LEU A 575 -9.70 12.32 -32.64
C LEU A 575 -9.96 11.38 -33.81
N SER A 576 -9.24 11.61 -34.91
CA SER A 576 -9.26 10.73 -36.07
C SER A 576 -7.93 9.99 -36.23
N GLY A 577 -7.85 9.07 -37.19
CA GLY A 577 -6.77 8.11 -37.32
C GLY A 577 -7.05 6.82 -36.56
N SER A 578 -5.99 6.09 -36.21
CA SER A 578 -6.08 4.70 -35.77
C SER A 578 -6.16 4.51 -34.25
N LEU A 579 -5.80 5.54 -33.46
CA LEU A 579 -5.76 5.46 -31.99
C LEU A 579 -7.14 5.27 -31.36
N LEU A 580 -8.12 6.11 -31.70
CA LEU A 580 -9.48 6.02 -31.15
C LEU A 580 -10.15 4.65 -31.42
N PRO A 581 -10.19 4.14 -32.66
CA PRO A 581 -10.84 2.86 -32.91
C PRO A 581 -10.07 1.69 -32.26
N ALA A 582 -8.73 1.73 -32.20
CA ALA A 582 -7.93 0.72 -31.51
C ALA A 582 -8.22 0.70 -29.99
N SER A 583 -8.25 1.87 -29.36
CA SER A 583 -8.62 2.05 -27.95
C SER A 583 -10.04 1.54 -27.67
N SER A 584 -11.00 1.88 -28.53
CA SER A 584 -12.40 1.52 -28.33
C SER A 584 -12.63 -0.01 -28.42
N ALA A 585 -11.97 -0.67 -29.37
CA ALA A 585 -11.97 -2.13 -29.50
C ALA A 585 -11.25 -2.80 -28.32
N ALA A 586 -10.11 -2.25 -27.90
CA ALA A 586 -9.37 -2.74 -26.75
C ALA A 586 -10.21 -2.68 -25.47
N GLU A 587 -10.88 -1.56 -25.18
CA GLU A 587 -11.76 -1.45 -24.01
C GLU A 587 -12.93 -2.44 -24.09
N ALA A 588 -13.52 -2.66 -25.27
CA ALA A 588 -14.60 -3.65 -25.42
C ALA A 588 -14.15 -5.08 -25.08
N ILE A 589 -12.94 -5.47 -25.52
CA ILE A 589 -12.32 -6.76 -25.17
C ILE A 589 -12.02 -6.82 -23.67
N MET A 590 -11.44 -5.75 -23.10
CA MET A 590 -11.15 -5.68 -21.67
C MET A 590 -12.41 -5.83 -20.82
N LEU A 591 -13.49 -5.10 -21.12
CA LEU A 591 -14.77 -5.21 -20.41
C LEU A 591 -15.32 -6.65 -20.49
N GLY A 592 -15.26 -7.28 -21.67
CA GLY A 592 -15.66 -8.67 -21.84
C GLY A 592 -14.82 -9.64 -21.00
N SER A 593 -13.49 -9.47 -21.00
CA SER A 593 -12.57 -10.27 -20.17
C SER A 593 -12.88 -10.12 -18.68
N LEU A 594 -13.05 -8.88 -18.19
CA LEU A 594 -13.34 -8.59 -16.79
C LEU A 594 -14.69 -9.15 -16.32
N SER A 595 -15.68 -9.25 -17.22
CA SER A 595 -16.98 -9.82 -16.89
C SER A 595 -16.97 -11.32 -16.59
N GLY A 596 -15.88 -12.03 -16.91
CA GLY A 596 -15.80 -13.49 -16.74
C GLY A 596 -16.80 -14.29 -17.60
N ARG A 597 -17.48 -13.64 -18.55
CA ARG A 597 -18.50 -14.28 -19.40
C ARG A 597 -17.89 -15.28 -20.36
N SER A 598 -18.46 -16.49 -20.43
CA SER A 598 -18.04 -17.56 -21.35
C SER A 598 -18.06 -17.14 -22.83
N ALA A 599 -18.97 -16.25 -23.22
CA ALA A 599 -19.02 -15.69 -24.57
C ALA A 599 -17.78 -14.86 -24.93
N ALA A 600 -17.20 -14.12 -23.97
CA ALA A 600 -15.94 -13.41 -24.19
C ALA A 600 -14.76 -14.39 -24.32
N SER A 601 -14.72 -15.42 -23.47
CA SER A 601 -13.73 -16.50 -23.58
C SER A 601 -13.86 -17.30 -24.87
N ALA A 602 -15.07 -17.45 -25.41
CA ALA A 602 -15.30 -18.11 -26.70
C ALA A 602 -14.85 -17.26 -27.90
N ALA A 603 -14.94 -15.93 -27.79
CA ALA A 603 -14.52 -15.01 -28.84
C ALA A 603 -12.99 -14.84 -28.90
N TRP A 604 -12.31 -14.71 -27.76
CA TRP A 604 -10.90 -14.30 -27.71
C TRP A 604 -9.98 -15.24 -26.93
N GLY A 605 -10.51 -16.32 -26.35
CA GLY A 605 -9.80 -17.11 -25.35
C GLY A 605 -9.66 -16.38 -24.01
N ALA A 606 -8.85 -16.94 -23.11
CA ALA A 606 -8.49 -16.26 -21.86
C ALA A 606 -7.45 -15.16 -22.15
N VAL A 607 -7.83 -13.90 -21.99
CA VAL A 607 -6.89 -12.77 -22.09
C VAL A 607 -5.93 -12.85 -20.91
N ARG A 608 -4.64 -13.09 -21.21
CA ARG A 608 -3.55 -13.12 -20.25
C ARG A 608 -3.30 -11.72 -19.68
N ASP A 609 -2.71 -11.64 -18.49
CA ASP A 609 -2.49 -10.35 -17.82
C ASP A 609 -1.52 -9.44 -18.60
N GLU A 610 -0.49 -9.99 -19.25
CA GLU A 610 0.40 -9.23 -20.15
C GLU A 610 -0.34 -8.64 -21.36
N ASP A 611 -1.30 -9.40 -21.91
CA ASP A 611 -2.12 -8.96 -23.03
C ASP A 611 -3.11 -7.90 -22.57
N PHE A 612 -3.67 -8.08 -21.37
CA PHE A 612 -4.56 -7.12 -20.74
C PHE A 612 -3.84 -5.78 -20.54
N ALA A 613 -2.62 -5.78 -19.99
CA ALA A 613 -1.79 -4.59 -19.85
C ALA A 613 -1.53 -3.94 -21.23
N GLY A 614 -1.18 -4.73 -22.26
CA GLY A 614 -1.03 -4.22 -23.62
C GLY A 614 -2.28 -3.52 -24.16
N LEU A 615 -3.46 -4.12 -24.01
CA LEU A 615 -4.75 -3.52 -24.42
C LEU A 615 -5.05 -2.24 -23.66
N SER A 616 -4.84 -2.23 -22.34
CA SER A 616 -5.06 -1.05 -21.51
C SER A 616 -4.13 0.11 -21.89
N GLY A 617 -2.94 -0.16 -22.43
CA GLY A 617 -2.04 0.87 -22.96
C GLY A 617 -2.64 1.63 -24.15
N LEU A 618 -3.46 0.99 -24.98
CA LEU A 618 -4.22 1.67 -26.04
C LEU A 618 -5.31 2.59 -25.46
N HIS A 619 -5.95 2.14 -24.38
CA HIS A 619 -6.97 2.91 -23.68
C HIS A 619 -6.36 4.15 -22.99
N ALA A 620 -5.29 3.97 -22.21
CA ALA A 620 -4.54 5.05 -21.57
C ALA A 620 -4.03 6.10 -22.58
N ALA A 621 -3.48 5.66 -23.72
CA ALA A 621 -3.00 6.55 -24.77
C ALA A 621 -4.12 7.46 -25.33
N MET A 622 -5.31 6.90 -25.57
CA MET A 622 -6.46 7.67 -26.03
C MET A 622 -6.96 8.63 -24.94
N LEU A 623 -7.09 8.16 -23.70
CA LEU A 623 -7.50 8.98 -22.56
C LEU A 623 -6.56 10.17 -22.35
N HIS A 624 -5.24 9.96 -22.48
CA HIS A 624 -4.25 11.02 -22.37
C HIS A 624 -4.49 12.13 -23.39
N VAL A 625 -4.64 11.77 -24.67
CA VAL A 625 -4.88 12.75 -25.75
C VAL A 625 -6.22 13.47 -25.56
N MET A 626 -7.27 12.76 -25.15
CA MET A 626 -8.63 13.30 -25.09
C MET A 626 -8.94 14.08 -23.81
N THR A 627 -8.27 13.75 -22.69
CA THR A 627 -8.64 14.27 -21.36
C THR A 627 -7.44 14.58 -20.45
N GLY A 628 -6.26 14.03 -20.75
CA GLY A 628 -5.07 14.11 -19.89
C GLY A 628 -4.03 15.15 -20.27
N LEU A 629 -4.28 15.96 -21.31
CA LEU A 629 -3.36 17.03 -21.70
C LEU A 629 -3.39 18.18 -20.67
N PRO A 630 -2.22 18.67 -20.19
CA PRO A 630 -2.16 19.71 -19.16
C PRO A 630 -2.94 20.98 -19.48
N ALA A 631 -3.00 21.42 -20.74
CA ALA A 631 -3.78 22.60 -21.11
C ALA A 631 -5.29 22.39 -21.02
N LEU A 632 -5.76 21.14 -21.08
CA LEU A 632 -7.17 20.77 -21.03
C LEU A 632 -7.66 20.52 -19.60
N ALA A 633 -6.77 20.09 -18.71
CA ALA A 633 -7.08 19.75 -17.33
C ALA A 633 -7.85 20.84 -16.55
N PRO A 634 -7.46 22.14 -16.61
CA PRO A 634 -8.19 23.21 -15.93
C PRO A 634 -9.64 23.36 -16.42
N VAL A 635 -9.90 23.10 -17.70
CA VAL A 635 -11.22 23.21 -18.33
C VAL A 635 -12.12 22.06 -17.89
N LEU A 636 -11.64 20.82 -18.01
CA LEU A 636 -12.44 19.63 -17.73
C LEU A 636 -12.69 19.41 -16.23
N SER A 637 -11.84 19.94 -15.35
CA SER A 637 -12.02 19.81 -13.90
C SER A 637 -12.49 21.09 -13.20
N GLN A 638 -12.91 22.12 -13.95
CA GLN A 638 -13.13 23.48 -13.43
C GLN A 638 -14.05 23.58 -12.20
N LYS A 639 -15.12 22.77 -12.14
CA LYS A 639 -16.05 22.74 -11.00
C LYS A 639 -15.66 21.72 -9.93
N LEU A 640 -14.97 20.65 -10.34
CA LEU A 640 -14.60 19.57 -9.43
C LEU A 640 -13.45 19.96 -8.50
N ARG A 641 -12.45 20.72 -8.98
CA ARG A 641 -11.33 21.19 -8.14
C ARG A 641 -11.79 22.01 -6.92
N PRO A 642 -12.63 23.06 -7.04
CA PRO A 642 -13.13 23.77 -5.87
C PRO A 642 -14.05 22.90 -5.00
N ALA A 643 -14.77 21.94 -5.58
CA ALA A 643 -15.59 21.00 -4.80
C ALA A 643 -14.74 20.04 -3.94
N ILE A 644 -13.59 19.58 -4.45
CA ILE A 644 -12.61 18.79 -3.69
C ILE A 644 -12.07 19.61 -2.52
N VAL A 645 -11.59 20.83 -2.79
CA VAL A 645 -11.07 21.72 -1.74
C VAL A 645 -12.15 21.99 -0.69
N ALA A 646 -13.37 22.31 -1.09
CA ALA A 646 -14.48 22.52 -0.16
C ALA A 646 -14.81 21.26 0.67
N GLY A 647 -14.72 20.07 0.09
CA GLY A 647 -14.89 18.80 0.82
C GLY A 647 -13.82 18.57 1.88
N LEU A 648 -12.60 19.06 1.66
CA LEU A 648 -11.51 18.97 2.62
C LEU A 648 -11.59 20.06 3.70
N THR A 649 -11.98 21.29 3.36
CA THR A 649 -11.76 22.45 4.24
C THR A 649 -13.00 22.97 4.95
N ARG A 650 -14.21 22.66 4.48
CA ARG A 650 -15.44 23.18 5.11
C ARG A 650 -15.68 22.57 6.49
N ALA A 651 -15.83 23.43 7.49
CA ALA A 651 -16.12 23.01 8.86
C ALA A 651 -17.44 22.23 8.97
N ASP A 652 -18.46 22.65 8.22
CA ASP A 652 -19.78 22.01 8.11
C ASP A 652 -19.87 20.96 6.99
N GLY A 653 -18.74 20.63 6.36
CA GLY A 653 -18.67 19.63 5.30
C GLY A 653 -18.78 18.20 5.85
N PRO A 654 -19.23 17.25 5.01
CA PRO A 654 -19.33 15.85 5.40
C PRO A 654 -17.94 15.29 5.74
N ALA A 655 -17.88 14.26 6.59
CA ALA A 655 -16.62 13.55 6.84
C ALA A 655 -16.11 12.85 5.57
N VAL A 656 -17.02 12.38 4.73
CA VAL A 656 -16.72 11.69 3.47
C VAL A 656 -17.55 12.27 2.32
N ALA A 657 -16.90 12.60 1.21
CA ALA A 657 -17.54 13.02 -0.04
C ALA A 657 -17.12 12.11 -1.20
N VAL A 658 -18.09 11.59 -1.95
CA VAL A 658 -17.87 10.70 -3.09
C VAL A 658 -18.47 11.32 -4.36
N TRP A 659 -17.62 11.49 -5.37
CA TRP A 659 -17.95 12.01 -6.70
C TRP A 659 -17.80 10.89 -7.71
N LEU A 660 -18.91 10.29 -8.13
CA LEU A 660 -18.90 9.11 -8.98
C LEU A 660 -19.16 9.48 -10.45
N GLY A 661 -18.12 9.39 -11.26
CA GLY A 661 -18.10 9.78 -12.66
C GLY A 661 -17.42 8.74 -13.56
N HIS A 662 -16.52 9.22 -14.40
CA HIS A 662 -15.85 8.44 -15.44
C HIS A 662 -14.33 8.49 -15.25
N ASP A 663 -13.61 7.70 -16.04
CA ASP A 663 -12.17 7.88 -16.28
C ASP A 663 -11.84 9.34 -16.66
N SER A 664 -12.64 9.92 -17.57
CA SER A 664 -12.56 11.33 -17.99
C SER A 664 -12.83 12.35 -16.88
N THR A 665 -13.32 11.92 -15.71
CA THR A 665 -13.41 12.75 -14.50
C THR A 665 -12.11 12.73 -13.69
N ILE A 666 -11.42 11.58 -13.66
CA ILE A 666 -10.18 11.38 -12.88
C ILE A 666 -8.96 11.91 -13.65
N VAL A 667 -8.83 11.57 -14.93
CA VAL A 667 -7.64 11.88 -15.75
C VAL A 667 -7.29 13.38 -15.76
N PRO A 668 -8.25 14.32 -15.90
CA PRO A 668 -7.94 15.75 -15.78
C PRO A 668 -7.36 16.17 -14.43
N LEU A 669 -7.73 15.51 -13.33
CA LEU A 669 -7.17 15.79 -12.01
C LEU A 669 -5.74 15.27 -11.88
N LEU A 670 -5.45 14.11 -12.47
CA LEU A 670 -4.08 13.59 -12.56
C LEU A 670 -3.18 14.56 -13.32
N ALA A 671 -3.63 15.00 -14.49
CA ALA A 671 -2.92 15.98 -15.32
C ALA A 671 -2.74 17.33 -14.60
N GLN A 672 -3.76 17.82 -13.88
CA GLN A 672 -3.68 19.05 -13.08
C GLN A 672 -2.57 18.98 -12.01
N LEU A 673 -2.40 17.81 -11.39
CA LEU A 673 -1.45 17.60 -10.30
C LEU A 673 -0.08 17.08 -10.77
N GLY A 674 0.08 16.81 -12.07
CA GLY A 674 1.28 16.18 -12.63
C GLY A 674 1.49 14.75 -12.11
N LEU A 675 0.40 14.02 -11.88
CA LEU A 675 0.41 12.67 -11.34
C LEU A 675 0.29 11.61 -12.44
N HIS A 676 0.98 10.50 -12.22
CA HIS A 676 0.87 9.28 -13.00
C HIS A 676 0.40 8.14 -12.09
N VAL A 677 -0.39 7.22 -12.62
CA VAL A 677 -0.96 6.10 -11.84
C VAL A 677 -0.71 4.76 -12.49
N HIS A 678 -0.47 3.75 -11.66
CA HIS A 678 -0.34 2.37 -12.09
C HIS A 678 -1.33 1.50 -11.32
N ALA A 679 -2.30 0.92 -12.01
CA ALA A 679 -3.09 -0.17 -11.45
C ALA A 679 -2.41 -1.49 -11.78
N PRO A 680 -2.17 -2.39 -10.81
CA PRO A 680 -1.51 -3.66 -11.10
C PRO A 680 -2.28 -4.49 -12.15
N GLY A 681 -1.56 -4.95 -13.18
CA GLY A 681 -2.14 -5.66 -14.34
C GLY A 681 -2.65 -4.74 -15.45
N TYR A 682 -2.49 -3.42 -15.33
CA TYR A 682 -2.82 -2.43 -16.35
C TYR A 682 -1.54 -1.69 -16.79
N ALA A 683 -1.62 -1.01 -17.93
CA ALA A 683 -0.59 -0.07 -18.37
C ALA A 683 -0.59 1.18 -17.49
N MET A 684 0.53 1.90 -17.53
CA MET A 684 0.66 3.21 -16.91
C MET A 684 -0.43 4.16 -17.41
N ASP A 685 -0.99 4.92 -16.47
CA ASP A 685 -2.03 5.94 -16.65
C ASP A 685 -3.37 5.42 -17.19
N ASP A 686 -3.58 4.10 -17.25
CA ASP A 686 -4.95 3.61 -17.38
C ASP A 686 -5.70 3.76 -16.06
N VAL A 687 -7.00 4.04 -16.15
CA VAL A 687 -7.88 4.26 -14.99
C VAL A 687 -8.96 3.18 -15.00
N PRO A 688 -8.77 2.02 -14.34
CA PRO A 688 -9.68 0.88 -14.41
C PRO A 688 -11.10 1.19 -13.94
N VAL A 689 -12.09 0.42 -14.38
CA VAL A 689 -13.47 0.52 -13.86
C VAL A 689 -13.47 0.32 -12.34
N GLY A 690 -14.30 1.08 -11.63
CA GLY A 690 -14.33 1.08 -10.16
C GLY A 690 -13.17 1.77 -9.46
N SER A 691 -12.12 2.21 -10.16
CA SER A 691 -10.99 2.91 -9.53
C SER A 691 -11.39 4.26 -8.95
N ALA A 692 -10.62 4.73 -7.96
CA ALA A 692 -10.86 6.00 -7.29
C ALA A 692 -9.58 6.81 -7.10
N LEU A 693 -9.65 8.13 -7.36
CA LEU A 693 -8.66 9.10 -6.91
C LEU A 693 -9.16 9.73 -5.60
N GLY A 694 -8.46 9.46 -4.51
CA GLY A 694 -8.78 9.88 -3.17
C GLY A 694 -7.90 11.01 -2.64
N PHE A 695 -8.50 11.88 -1.84
CA PHE A 695 -7.85 12.99 -1.16
C PHE A 695 -8.21 12.93 0.33
N ALA A 696 -7.24 12.57 1.15
CA ALA A 696 -7.39 12.46 2.59
C ALA A 696 -6.81 13.69 3.29
N LEU A 697 -7.65 14.46 3.98
CA LEU A 697 -7.16 15.47 4.92
C LEU A 697 -6.73 14.79 6.21
N LEU A 698 -5.46 14.94 6.54
CA LEU A 698 -4.87 14.47 7.78
C LEU A 698 -4.48 15.66 8.67
N THR A 699 -4.71 15.54 9.97
CA THR A 699 -4.27 16.53 10.97
C THR A 699 -3.65 15.83 12.17
N ASP A 700 -2.83 16.53 12.96
CA ASP A 700 -2.46 16.02 14.29
C ASP A 700 -3.69 15.91 15.22
N ALA A 701 -3.51 15.36 16.42
CA ALA A 701 -4.61 15.22 17.40
C ALA A 701 -5.22 16.56 17.84
N ARG A 702 -4.47 17.67 17.75
CA ARG A 702 -4.92 19.03 18.09
C ARG A 702 -5.55 19.77 16.90
N GLY A 703 -5.60 19.14 15.73
CA GLY A 703 -6.09 19.74 14.49
C GLY A 703 -5.07 20.64 13.78
N GLY A 704 -3.81 20.66 14.24
CA GLY A 704 -2.72 21.41 13.66
C GLY A 704 -2.10 20.72 12.43
N HIS A 705 -1.38 21.51 11.63
CA HIS A 705 -0.61 21.09 10.46
C HIS A 705 -1.40 20.24 9.45
N PRO A 706 -2.49 20.78 8.86
CA PRO A 706 -3.29 20.03 7.91
C PRO A 706 -2.48 19.69 6.65
N VAL A 707 -2.42 18.40 6.35
CA VAL A 707 -1.80 17.87 5.14
C VAL A 707 -2.79 17.01 4.36
N VAL A 708 -2.64 16.96 3.05
CA VAL A 708 -3.43 16.13 2.14
C VAL A 708 -2.56 14.97 1.67
N GLN A 709 -3.07 13.75 1.87
CA GLN A 709 -2.53 12.55 1.26
C GLN A 709 -3.38 12.21 0.03
N VAL A 710 -2.74 12.09 -1.13
CA VAL A 710 -3.41 11.67 -2.37
C VAL A 710 -3.24 10.17 -2.53
N MET A 711 -4.30 9.47 -2.91
CA MET A 711 -4.27 8.03 -3.12
C MET A 711 -5.03 7.63 -4.39
N PHE A 712 -4.62 6.53 -5.00
CA PHE A 712 -5.32 5.89 -6.11
C PHE A 712 -5.69 4.47 -5.70
N GLN A 713 -6.97 4.15 -5.82
CA GLN A 713 -7.53 2.85 -5.48
C GLN A 713 -7.88 2.13 -6.78
N SER A 714 -7.50 0.87 -6.91
CA SER A 714 -7.79 0.08 -8.11
C SER A 714 -7.98 -1.40 -7.80
N GLN A 715 -8.41 -2.18 -8.78
CA GLN A 715 -8.52 -3.64 -8.67
C GLN A 715 -7.82 -4.29 -9.85
N THR A 716 -7.07 -5.36 -9.60
CA THR A 716 -6.42 -6.12 -10.67
C THR A 716 -7.46 -6.81 -11.57
N PRO A 717 -7.13 -7.13 -12.84
CA PRO A 717 -8.05 -7.85 -13.70
C PRO A 717 -8.44 -9.22 -13.13
N GLY A 718 -7.52 -9.89 -12.43
CA GLY A 718 -7.78 -11.15 -11.73
C GLY A 718 -8.85 -11.01 -10.65
N ARG A 719 -8.73 -10.00 -9.76
CA ARG A 719 -9.71 -9.76 -8.69
C ARG A 719 -11.08 -9.39 -9.23
N GLN A 720 -11.13 -8.55 -10.27
CA GLN A 720 -12.41 -8.18 -10.90
C GLN A 720 -13.12 -9.40 -11.51
N ARG A 721 -12.37 -10.32 -12.14
CA ARG A 721 -12.91 -11.58 -12.67
C ARG A 721 -13.38 -12.53 -11.57
N ALA A 722 -12.64 -12.61 -10.45
CA ALA A 722 -12.95 -13.53 -9.35
C ALA A 722 -14.16 -13.07 -8.50
N GLY A 723 -14.28 -11.76 -8.26
CA GLY A 723 -15.37 -11.19 -7.45
C GLY A 723 -15.34 -11.62 -5.98
N ASP A 724 -14.17 -11.90 -5.40
CA ASP A 724 -14.06 -12.28 -3.97
C ASP A 724 -14.28 -11.08 -3.06
N GLU A 725 -15.22 -11.21 -2.12
CA GLU A 725 -15.63 -10.15 -1.19
C GLU A 725 -14.58 -9.81 -0.12
N ARG A 726 -13.54 -10.63 0.02
CA ARG A 726 -12.53 -10.51 1.08
C ARG A 726 -11.25 -9.81 0.64
N ASP A 727 -11.08 -9.59 -0.66
CA ASP A 727 -9.87 -8.98 -1.18
C ASP A 727 -9.94 -7.45 -1.14
N PRO A 728 -9.00 -6.77 -0.46
CA PRO A 728 -8.94 -5.31 -0.50
C PRO A 728 -8.65 -4.82 -1.93
N PRO A 729 -9.10 -3.62 -2.33
CA PRO A 729 -8.55 -2.95 -3.51
C PRO A 729 -7.07 -2.67 -3.31
N ASP A 730 -6.34 -2.58 -4.41
CA ASP A 730 -4.96 -2.08 -4.37
C ASP A 730 -4.96 -0.56 -4.12
N MET A 731 -4.01 -0.12 -3.29
CA MET A 731 -3.93 1.24 -2.77
C MET A 731 -2.55 1.83 -3.05
N ALA A 732 -2.49 2.85 -3.92
CA ALA A 732 -1.27 3.61 -4.19
C ALA A 732 -1.38 5.02 -3.60
N TYR A 733 -0.58 5.36 -2.59
CA TYR A 733 -0.38 6.75 -2.16
C TYR A 733 0.58 7.47 -3.10
N LEU A 734 0.12 8.60 -3.64
CA LEU A 734 0.78 9.34 -4.70
C LEU A 734 1.52 10.55 -4.14
N ALA A 735 2.81 10.65 -4.44
CA ALA A 735 3.60 11.85 -4.14
C ALA A 735 3.30 12.94 -5.18
N VAL A 736 2.68 14.03 -4.76
CA VAL A 736 2.39 15.17 -5.64
C VAL A 736 3.69 15.93 -5.92
N PRO A 737 4.18 16.02 -7.17
CA PRO A 737 5.48 16.63 -7.48
C PRO A 737 5.64 18.05 -6.94
N GLY A 738 4.59 18.87 -7.03
CA GLY A 738 4.56 20.25 -6.52
C GLY A 738 4.64 20.39 -5.00
N CYS A 739 4.65 19.29 -4.25
CA CYS A 739 4.72 19.25 -2.79
C CYS A 739 6.10 18.82 -2.27
N GLY A 740 7.13 18.79 -3.12
CA GLY A 740 8.50 18.42 -2.75
C GLY A 740 8.72 16.90 -2.68
N GLY A 741 7.86 16.10 -3.32
CA GLY A 741 8.01 14.64 -3.40
C GLY A 741 7.68 13.86 -2.13
N GLY A 742 7.17 14.52 -1.09
CA GLY A 742 6.76 13.86 0.16
C GLY A 742 5.49 13.03 0.01
N ALA A 743 5.31 12.04 0.91
CA ALA A 743 4.12 11.18 0.98
C ALA A 743 2.82 11.92 1.33
N VAL A 744 2.92 13.17 1.81
CA VAL A 744 1.80 14.07 2.14
C VAL A 744 2.13 15.49 1.67
N CYS A 745 1.10 16.28 1.35
CA CYS A 745 1.24 17.65 0.88
C CYS A 745 0.61 18.65 1.86
N PRO A 746 1.28 19.76 2.24
CA PRO A 746 0.63 20.82 3.03
C PRO A 746 -0.66 21.30 2.35
N LEU A 747 -1.76 21.39 3.11
CA LEU A 747 -3.10 21.70 2.56
C LEU A 747 -3.13 22.98 1.71
N ALA A 748 -2.43 24.03 2.16
CA ALA A 748 -2.32 25.29 1.42
C ALA A 748 -1.59 25.11 0.07
N THR A 749 -0.50 24.34 0.06
CA THR A 749 0.24 24.01 -1.17
C THR A 749 -0.64 23.18 -2.11
N PHE A 750 -1.32 22.16 -1.60
CA PHE A 750 -2.22 21.31 -2.38
C PHE A 750 -3.35 22.12 -3.04
N THR A 751 -3.99 23.00 -2.26
CA THR A 751 -5.08 23.88 -2.74
C THR A 751 -4.62 24.77 -3.89
N ARG A 752 -3.42 25.35 -3.78
CA ARG A 752 -2.79 26.14 -4.84
C ARG A 752 -2.48 25.32 -6.10
N LEU A 753 -2.02 24.08 -5.94
CA LEU A 753 -1.73 23.19 -7.09
C LEU A 753 -3.01 22.78 -7.85
N LEU A 754 -4.14 22.70 -7.16
CA LEU A 754 -5.46 22.58 -7.80
C LEU A 754 -5.94 23.88 -8.47
N GLY A 755 -5.18 24.97 -8.40
CA GLY A 755 -5.57 26.25 -8.98
C GLY A 755 -6.83 26.84 -8.32
N VAL A 756 -7.08 26.50 -7.06
CA VAL A 756 -8.17 27.04 -6.25
C VAL A 756 -7.56 28.04 -5.28
N SER A 757 -8.09 29.26 -5.23
CA SER A 757 -7.69 30.24 -4.23
C SER A 757 -8.03 29.70 -2.83
N SER A 758 -7.12 29.84 -1.86
CA SER A 758 -7.41 29.48 -0.48
C SER A 758 -8.68 30.19 0.00
N PRO A 759 -9.58 29.51 0.73
CA PRO A 759 -10.74 30.16 1.34
C PRO A 759 -10.32 31.27 2.32
#